data_AF-A0A6A6FSD1-F1
#
_entry.id   AF-A0A6A6FSD1-F1
#
_cell.length_a   1.000
_cell.length_b   1.000
_cell.length_c   1.000
_cell.angle_alpha   90.00
_cell.angle_beta   90.00
_cell.angle_gamma   90.00
#
_symmetry.space_group_name_H-M   'P 1'
#
loop_
_entity.id
_entity.type
_entity.pdbx_description
1 polymer ?
#
loop_
_entity_poly.entity_id
_entity_poly.type
_entity_poly.pdbx_seq_one_letter_code
_entity_poly.pdbx_strand_id
1 'polypeptide(L)'
;MAESLAFREWAKSEGLVTAVPISEFEDAVIGYDAEDFINILLVQEGTKEPLLPALGGLPFALRSHIDRELANIEKFTKKKPLFIFNGIDLELYDRKFVSKESERAVRILEEAWRVYDSGDGDAAVRAFERACTYRTGHILRFLYHYLHEKGANVMVAPYNAAAQLAYTDSIRGVAAAHGSASLLAFGIDKFILHFDWDAQLAHFIDRGQALSRLSMDEGQLTDLLMLSGLLLLPPIPEIIRDNQVPSITAARQVLRQAGMNGFRAAQQSKDKDYETAFKKASFAVRHMIVCERNGDYKQLNFKDSPNDIAQVVGVRYPNEVYHYLAKGVIGPRVLSWRARLEIFESPPLDGGSSAAYRELVQKKLQALHLRSIAIVSSRLTRWYQNNNIDLICWFNENDKQTLDVKDNPSVKTPSKEPESWHVRDNLRRSSPAAERIDLNATPIHYAITWLSDDALAKKSLTKREKDQHSVLTTPAELLSNTTWRFLHDRGYINSSDHTLTAWGKALKAAFEKAAAVKYLGATTPPREAEEAIFTAFELLRLDLLNGKDLFPGVSGGASRGTDQDKANVQLITRVATLGTFKHQSIGYTGPLSRNTLAYHQVAAAVRNSLRDLVEVHAMNLLVGGSAVRVRDNEEYTELGGRLPFLKEPDVGLALVVKSYLDELCQPPERRTDVRKWFIHAEDIDGDIDRAWKLWDAINAGIQAADGAIVGPETRDAFEVADSWLQAKRASGVPNGTNGVE
;
A
#
# COMPACT_ATOMS: atom_id res chain seq x y z
N MET A 1 2.31 10.91 13.38
CA MET A 1 3.32 11.67 12.59
C MET A 1 3.84 12.90 13.32
N ALA A 2 3.00 13.90 13.65
CA ALA A 2 3.43 15.07 14.43
C ALA A 2 3.93 14.72 15.86
N GLU A 3 3.45 13.60 16.41
CA GLU A 3 3.83 13.10 17.73
C GLU A 3 5.32 12.74 17.84
N SER A 4 5.92 12.12 16.80
CA SER A 4 7.35 11.77 16.81
C SER A 4 8.25 13.03 16.85
N LEU A 5 7.86 14.09 16.14
CA LEU A 5 8.56 15.38 16.19
C LEU A 5 8.38 16.07 17.56
N ALA A 6 7.16 16.12 18.08
CA ALA A 6 6.87 16.70 19.39
C ALA A 6 7.62 15.97 20.52
N PHE A 7 7.75 14.64 20.42
CA PHE A 7 8.56 13.85 21.34
C PHE A 7 10.04 14.24 21.30
N ARG A 8 10.62 14.42 20.10
CA ARG A 8 12.03 14.84 19.93
C ARG A 8 12.29 16.20 20.58
N GLU A 9 11.39 17.15 20.39
CA GLU A 9 11.48 18.48 21.01
C GLU A 9 11.41 18.41 22.52
N TRP A 10 10.46 17.62 23.06
CA TRP A 10 10.35 17.40 24.50
C TRP A 10 11.62 16.75 25.08
N ALA A 11 12.12 15.69 24.44
CA ALA A 11 13.32 14.99 24.89
C ALA A 11 14.53 15.92 24.91
N LYS A 12 14.66 16.82 23.92
CA LYS A 12 15.69 17.87 23.90
C LYS A 12 15.51 18.85 25.06
N SER A 13 14.28 19.30 25.33
CA SER A 13 13.97 20.27 26.40
C SER A 13 14.24 19.73 27.82
N GLU A 14 14.05 18.42 28.03
CA GLU A 14 14.36 17.72 29.28
C GLU A 14 15.84 17.30 29.36
N GLY A 15 16.65 17.62 28.34
CA GLY A 15 18.06 17.26 28.26
C GLY A 15 18.29 15.76 28.20
N LEU A 16 17.40 14.98 27.60
CA LEU A 16 17.55 13.52 27.48
C LEU A 16 18.45 13.10 26.31
N VAL A 17 18.72 14.03 25.40
CA VAL A 17 19.44 13.77 24.14
C VAL A 17 20.94 13.83 24.37
N THR A 18 21.63 12.76 24.00
CA THR A 18 23.08 12.68 23.90
C THR A 18 23.49 12.74 22.43
N ALA A 19 24.55 13.48 22.14
CA ALA A 19 25.16 13.54 20.81
C ALA A 19 26.55 12.91 20.86
N VAL A 20 26.81 11.96 19.96
CA VAL A 20 28.11 11.27 19.84
C VAL A 20 28.56 11.20 18.39
N PRO A 21 29.87 11.09 18.12
CA PRO A 21 30.36 10.78 16.78
C PRO A 21 29.72 9.49 16.24
N ILE A 22 29.29 9.50 14.97
CA ILE A 22 28.68 8.30 14.35
C ILE A 22 29.67 7.12 14.33
N SER A 23 30.98 7.39 14.36
CA SER A 23 32.02 6.35 14.47
C SER A 23 31.91 5.50 15.73
N GLU A 24 31.19 5.92 16.77
CA GLU A 24 30.87 5.05 17.92
C GLU A 24 29.96 3.87 17.54
N PHE A 25 29.29 3.94 16.39
CA PHE A 25 28.49 2.89 15.79
C PHE A 25 29.22 2.16 14.64
N GLU A 26 30.54 2.29 14.56
CA GLU A 26 31.33 1.48 13.63
C GLU A 26 31.15 -0.01 13.94
N ASP A 27 30.95 -0.81 12.89
CA ASP A 27 30.60 -2.23 12.94
C ASP A 27 29.27 -2.57 13.63
N ALA A 28 28.44 -1.57 13.93
CA ALA A 28 27.14 -1.76 14.56
C ALA A 28 25.99 -1.89 13.54
N VAL A 29 25.04 -2.79 13.83
CA VAL A 29 23.78 -2.85 13.09
C VAL A 29 22.78 -1.88 13.73
N ILE A 30 22.26 -0.96 12.92
CA ILE A 30 21.21 -0.02 13.33
C ILE A 30 19.85 -0.59 12.91
N GLY A 31 18.94 -0.69 13.89
CA GLY A 31 17.55 -1.06 13.65
C GLY A 31 16.69 0.15 13.28
N TYR A 32 15.74 -0.02 12.37
CA TYR A 32 14.78 1.00 11.96
C TYR A 32 13.35 0.48 12.13
N ASP A 33 12.52 1.23 12.83
CA ASP A 33 11.06 1.13 12.71
C ASP A 33 10.67 1.71 11.35
N ALA A 34 10.28 0.84 10.42
CA ALA A 34 10.05 1.23 9.02
C ALA A 34 8.85 2.17 8.85
N GLU A 35 7.83 2.04 9.71
CA GLU A 35 6.64 2.90 9.62
C GLU A 35 6.95 4.31 10.12
N ASP A 36 7.66 4.43 11.25
CA ASP A 36 8.10 5.73 11.74
C ASP A 36 9.11 6.40 10.77
N PHE A 37 10.02 5.62 10.16
CA PHE A 37 10.95 6.11 9.14
C PHE A 37 10.22 6.80 7.98
N ILE A 38 9.20 6.16 7.39
CA ILE A 38 8.39 6.79 6.32
C ILE A 38 7.62 7.99 6.85
N ASN A 39 6.99 7.86 8.01
CA ASN A 39 6.22 8.94 8.62
C ASN A 39 7.05 10.21 8.80
N ILE A 40 8.31 10.09 9.21
CA ILE A 40 9.24 11.22 9.31
C ILE A 40 9.53 11.82 7.93
N LEU A 41 9.86 10.99 6.93
CA LEU A 41 10.15 11.49 5.58
C LEU A 41 8.98 12.30 5.00
N LEU A 42 7.75 11.91 5.31
CA LEU A 42 6.53 12.57 4.81
C LEU A 42 6.22 13.91 5.49
N VAL A 43 6.80 14.22 6.66
CA VAL A 43 6.49 15.44 7.43
C VAL A 43 7.68 16.33 7.71
N GLN A 44 8.91 15.81 7.63
CA GLN A 44 10.13 16.56 7.92
C GLN A 44 10.41 17.63 6.85
N GLU A 45 10.86 18.80 7.29
CA GLU A 45 11.32 19.86 6.38
C GLU A 45 12.49 19.38 5.53
N GLY A 46 12.43 19.65 4.22
CA GLY A 46 13.43 19.22 3.25
C GLY A 46 13.19 17.83 2.63
N THR A 47 12.28 17.01 3.18
CA THR A 47 11.86 15.73 2.57
C THR A 47 10.37 15.64 2.29
N LYS A 48 9.54 16.41 3.01
CA LYS A 48 8.09 16.44 2.81
C LYS A 48 7.72 16.95 1.41
N GLU A 49 6.71 16.33 0.81
CA GLU A 49 6.12 16.75 -0.46
C GLU A 49 4.70 17.31 -0.19
N PRO A 50 4.51 18.64 -0.14
CA PRO A 50 3.25 19.25 0.31
C PRO A 50 2.01 18.82 -0.48
N LEU A 51 2.17 18.55 -1.78
CA LEU A 51 1.07 18.20 -2.68
C LEU A 51 0.81 16.70 -2.78
N LEU A 52 1.56 15.84 -2.09
CA LEU A 52 1.33 14.39 -2.08
C LEU A 52 -0.13 14.00 -1.76
N PRO A 53 -0.82 14.62 -0.78
CA PRO A 53 -2.24 14.31 -0.52
C PRO A 53 -3.18 14.64 -1.68
N ALA A 54 -2.80 15.57 -2.56
CA ALA A 54 -3.55 15.92 -3.76
C ALA A 54 -3.26 15.00 -4.96
N LEU A 55 -2.26 14.11 -4.84
CA LEU A 55 -1.74 13.31 -5.94
C LEU A 55 -1.89 11.80 -5.77
N GLY A 56 -1.86 11.29 -4.53
CA GLY A 56 -1.78 9.84 -4.31
C GLY A 56 -0.42 9.26 -4.71
N GLY A 57 -0.35 7.93 -4.87
CA GLY A 57 0.87 7.26 -5.36
C GLY A 57 2.05 7.22 -4.38
N LEU A 58 3.27 7.31 -4.89
CA LEU A 58 4.49 7.40 -4.07
C LEU A 58 5.07 8.82 -4.16
N PRO A 59 5.71 9.35 -3.10
CA PRO A 59 6.48 10.60 -3.21
C PRO A 59 7.57 10.48 -4.28
N PHE A 60 7.74 11.52 -5.09
CA PHE A 60 8.69 11.55 -6.21
C PHE A 60 10.16 11.47 -5.75
N ALA A 61 10.47 12.03 -4.59
CA ALA A 61 11.81 12.02 -4.00
C ALA A 61 12.08 10.82 -3.07
N LEU A 62 11.07 9.97 -2.82
CA LEU A 62 11.16 8.87 -1.84
C LEU A 62 12.39 7.97 -2.06
N ARG A 63 12.60 7.52 -3.30
CA ARG A 63 13.73 6.63 -3.65
C ARG A 63 15.07 7.28 -3.36
N SER A 64 15.23 8.55 -3.76
CA SER A 64 16.46 9.32 -3.55
C SER A 64 16.75 9.52 -2.06
N HIS A 65 15.72 9.73 -1.24
CA HIS A 65 15.88 9.82 0.21
C HIS A 65 16.29 8.48 0.84
N ILE A 66 15.66 7.37 0.43
CA ILE A 66 16.02 6.02 0.90
C ILE A 66 17.46 5.67 0.51
N ASP A 67 17.81 5.85 -0.76
CA ASP A 67 19.14 5.52 -1.29
C ASP A 67 20.24 6.30 -0.55
N ARG A 68 20.00 7.59 -0.28
CA ARG A 68 20.92 8.43 0.50
C ARG A 68 21.08 7.94 1.94
N GLU A 69 19.98 7.61 2.61
CA GLU A 69 20.01 7.12 3.99
C GLU A 69 20.78 5.79 4.10
N LEU A 70 20.51 4.84 3.19
CA LEU A 70 21.20 3.55 3.15
C LEU A 70 22.71 3.72 2.88
N ALA A 71 23.07 4.58 1.93
CA ALA A 71 24.47 4.86 1.61
C ALA A 71 25.21 5.50 2.79
N ASN A 72 24.56 6.42 3.50
CA ASN A 72 25.13 7.05 4.69
C ASN A 72 25.34 6.04 5.82
N ILE A 73 24.33 5.24 6.16
CA ILE A 73 24.45 4.22 7.20
C ILE A 73 25.59 3.26 6.88
N GLU A 74 25.62 2.68 5.68
CA GLU A 74 26.65 1.71 5.31
C GLU A 74 28.05 2.34 5.32
N LYS A 75 28.19 3.59 4.87
CA LYS A 75 29.45 4.33 4.89
C LYS A 75 30.00 4.48 6.31
N PHE A 76 29.16 4.84 7.27
CA PHE A 76 29.62 5.20 8.61
C PHE A 76 29.64 4.02 9.59
N THR A 77 28.75 3.03 9.44
CA THR A 77 28.69 1.85 10.33
C THR A 77 29.40 0.63 9.76
N LYS A 78 29.72 0.62 8.45
CA LYS A 78 30.23 -0.56 7.72
C LYS A 78 29.28 -1.77 7.73
N LYS A 79 28.02 -1.57 8.13
CA LYS A 79 26.98 -2.59 8.19
C LYS A 79 25.73 -2.14 7.45
N LYS A 80 24.98 -3.12 6.95
CA LYS A 80 23.63 -2.89 6.41
C LYS A 80 22.64 -2.70 7.57
N PRO A 81 21.70 -1.75 7.47
CA PRO A 81 20.66 -1.57 8.47
C PRO A 81 19.67 -2.74 8.49
N LEU A 82 18.94 -2.86 9.60
CA LEU A 82 17.79 -3.75 9.75
C LEU A 82 16.49 -2.95 9.85
N PHE A 83 15.63 -3.05 8.85
CA PHE A 83 14.29 -2.47 8.88
C PHE A 83 13.26 -3.49 9.36
N ILE A 84 12.51 -3.12 10.38
CA ILE A 84 11.41 -3.91 10.91
C ILE A 84 10.09 -3.19 10.66
N PHE A 85 9.16 -3.90 10.04
CA PHE A 85 7.81 -3.41 9.71
C PHE A 85 6.78 -3.94 10.71
N ASN A 86 5.73 -3.17 10.96
CA ASN A 86 4.58 -3.66 11.73
C ASN A 86 3.87 -4.80 10.97
N GLY A 87 3.39 -5.76 11.75
CA GLY A 87 2.72 -6.97 11.28
C GLY A 87 1.21 -6.88 11.40
N ILE A 88 0.62 -7.95 11.93
CA ILE A 88 -0.82 -8.08 12.11
C ILE A 88 -1.30 -7.10 13.18
N ASP A 89 -2.47 -6.50 12.96
CA ASP A 89 -3.08 -5.58 13.91
C ASP A 89 -3.43 -6.30 15.21
N LEU A 90 -3.25 -5.60 16.34
CA LEU A 90 -3.67 -6.08 17.65
C LEU A 90 -5.16 -5.85 17.87
N GLU A 91 -5.78 -6.61 18.77
CA GLU A 91 -7.18 -6.39 19.22
C GLU A 91 -7.37 -5.06 19.99
N LEU A 92 -6.26 -4.39 20.28
CA LEU A 92 -6.16 -3.08 20.92
C LEU A 92 -6.63 -1.91 20.06
N TYR A 93 -6.68 -2.10 18.74
CA TYR A 93 -6.88 -1.01 17.80
C TYR A 93 -8.32 -0.48 17.86
N ASP A 94 -8.52 0.65 18.53
CA ASP A 94 -9.85 1.25 18.69
C ASP A 94 -10.32 1.91 17.39
N ARG A 95 -11.29 1.27 16.73
CA ARG A 95 -11.94 1.79 15.51
C ARG A 95 -12.49 3.21 15.72
N LYS A 96 -13.02 3.53 16.90
CA LYS A 96 -13.58 4.87 17.17
C LYS A 96 -12.49 5.94 17.06
N PHE A 97 -11.29 5.66 17.55
CA PHE A 97 -10.16 6.57 17.46
C PHE A 97 -9.72 6.77 16.00
N VAL A 98 -9.55 5.66 15.27
CA VAL A 98 -9.16 5.69 13.85
C VAL A 98 -10.16 6.48 13.02
N SER A 99 -11.46 6.28 13.28
CA SER A 99 -12.51 7.00 12.59
C SER A 99 -12.46 8.50 12.88
N LYS A 100 -12.33 8.92 14.14
CA LYS A 100 -12.20 10.34 14.51
C LYS A 100 -11.00 11.02 13.84
N GLU A 101 -9.85 10.36 13.82
CA GLU A 101 -8.65 10.89 13.15
C GLU A 101 -8.85 10.94 11.63
N SER A 102 -9.52 9.95 11.06
CA SER A 102 -9.88 9.92 9.63
C SER A 102 -10.84 11.05 9.25
N GLU A 103 -11.86 11.32 10.06
CA GLU A 103 -12.77 12.45 9.85
C GLU A 103 -12.04 13.80 9.94
N ARG A 104 -11.11 13.92 10.89
CA ARG A 104 -10.27 15.12 11.02
C ARG A 104 -9.41 15.33 9.78
N ALA A 105 -8.77 14.27 9.28
CA ALA A 105 -8.01 14.29 8.04
C ALA A 105 -8.85 14.76 6.85
N VAL A 106 -10.06 14.21 6.70
CA VAL A 106 -11.00 14.60 5.63
C VAL A 106 -11.34 16.09 5.71
N ARG A 107 -11.66 16.62 6.89
CA ARG A 107 -11.97 18.06 7.07
C ARG A 107 -10.82 18.96 6.64
N ILE A 108 -9.57 18.59 6.97
CA ILE A 108 -8.38 19.36 6.59
C ILE A 108 -8.18 19.32 5.07
N LEU A 109 -8.40 18.16 4.45
CA LEU A 109 -8.32 18.01 2.98
C LEU A 109 -9.40 18.80 2.25
N GLU A 110 -10.64 18.79 2.75
CA GLU A 110 -11.74 19.58 2.19
C GLU A 110 -11.44 21.08 2.22
N GLU A 111 -10.85 21.57 3.31
CA GLU A 111 -10.40 22.96 3.41
C GLU A 111 -9.30 23.28 2.40
N ALA A 112 -8.30 22.39 2.25
CA ALA A 112 -7.23 22.57 1.27
C ALA A 112 -7.76 22.65 -0.17
N TRP A 113 -8.72 21.79 -0.52
CA TRP A 113 -9.41 21.85 -1.81
C TRP A 113 -10.22 23.12 -1.98
N ARG A 114 -10.94 23.59 -0.95
CA ARG A 114 -11.69 24.85 -1.00
C ARG A 114 -10.78 26.04 -1.28
N VAL A 115 -9.61 26.10 -0.63
CA VAL A 115 -8.60 27.15 -0.87
C VAL A 115 -8.07 27.07 -2.30
N TYR A 116 -7.74 25.86 -2.78
CA TYR A 116 -7.29 25.66 -4.16
C TYR A 116 -8.34 26.13 -5.18
N ASP A 117 -9.60 25.75 -4.98
CA ASP A 117 -10.72 26.11 -5.86
C ASP A 117 -11.01 27.62 -5.88
N SER A 118 -10.58 28.36 -4.85
CA SER A 118 -10.68 29.83 -4.80
C SER A 118 -9.61 30.56 -5.61
N GLY A 119 -8.61 29.84 -6.12
CA GLY A 119 -7.54 30.37 -6.98
C GLY A 119 -6.26 30.79 -6.25
N ASP A 120 -6.18 30.64 -4.92
CA ASP A 120 -4.96 30.91 -4.14
C ASP A 120 -4.09 29.64 -4.04
N GLY A 121 -3.21 29.46 -5.03
CA GLY A 121 -2.32 28.30 -5.11
C GLY A 121 -1.34 28.19 -3.93
N ASP A 122 -0.76 29.31 -3.50
CA ASP A 122 0.24 29.31 -2.41
C ASP A 122 -0.41 28.98 -1.06
N ALA A 123 -1.61 29.50 -0.79
CA ALA A 123 -2.37 29.14 0.40
C ALA A 123 -2.83 27.67 0.34
N ALA A 124 -3.17 27.17 -0.85
CA ALA A 124 -3.55 25.76 -1.02
C ALA A 124 -2.37 24.82 -0.71
N VAL A 125 -1.16 25.12 -1.20
CA VAL A 125 0.05 24.34 -0.88
C VAL A 125 0.26 24.26 0.63
N ARG A 126 0.18 25.39 1.35
CA ARG A 126 0.26 25.43 2.82
C ARG A 126 -0.89 24.69 3.53
N ALA A 127 -2.05 24.60 2.90
CA ALA A 127 -3.18 23.85 3.43
C ALA A 127 -2.98 22.33 3.27
N PHE A 128 -2.57 21.87 2.08
CA PHE A 128 -2.25 20.46 1.83
C PHE A 128 -1.07 19.96 2.67
N GLU A 129 -0.07 20.81 2.89
CA GLU A 129 1.05 20.52 3.80
C GLU A 129 0.57 20.12 5.21
N ARG A 130 -0.44 20.83 5.74
CA ARG A 130 -1.06 20.53 7.04
C ARG A 130 -1.95 19.29 6.98
N ALA A 131 -2.45 18.94 5.81
CA ALA A 131 -3.33 17.81 5.56
C ALA A 131 -2.59 16.47 5.43
N CYS A 132 -1.25 16.45 5.58
CA CYS A 132 -0.38 15.29 5.37
C CYS A 132 -0.63 14.15 6.38
N THR A 133 -1.83 13.60 6.35
CA THR A 133 -2.34 12.39 7.01
C THR A 133 -2.49 11.34 5.92
N TYR A 134 -1.35 10.99 5.34
CA TYR A 134 -1.26 10.09 4.20
C TYR A 134 -1.30 8.64 4.69
N ARG A 135 -2.14 7.78 4.10
CA ARG A 135 -2.05 6.34 4.40
C ARG A 135 -0.79 5.78 3.79
N THR A 136 0.06 5.20 4.62
CA THR A 136 1.38 4.69 4.20
C THR A 136 1.34 3.22 3.79
N GLY A 137 0.20 2.52 3.90
CA GLY A 137 0.14 1.07 3.67
C GLY A 137 0.69 0.61 2.31
N HIS A 138 0.34 1.29 1.22
CA HIS A 138 0.91 0.99 -0.11
C HIS A 138 2.37 1.43 -0.25
N ILE A 139 2.78 2.51 0.43
CA ILE A 139 4.19 2.93 0.51
C ILE A 139 5.04 1.88 1.23
N LEU A 140 4.57 1.36 2.38
CA LEU A 140 5.31 0.40 3.21
C LEU A 140 5.55 -0.91 2.47
N ARG A 141 4.55 -1.38 1.71
CA ARG A 141 4.71 -2.57 0.85
C ARG A 141 5.79 -2.34 -0.20
N PHE A 142 5.77 -1.21 -0.90
CA PHE A 142 6.82 -0.85 -1.86
C PHE A 142 8.20 -0.74 -1.16
N LEU A 143 8.26 -0.07 -0.02
CA LEU A 143 9.48 0.16 0.75
C LEU A 143 10.14 -1.17 1.14
N TYR A 144 9.38 -2.14 1.65
CA TYR A 144 9.92 -3.44 2.08
C TYR A 144 10.74 -4.10 0.97
N HIS A 145 10.16 -4.21 -0.22
CA HIS A 145 10.83 -4.86 -1.35
C HIS A 145 11.94 -3.97 -1.94
N TYR A 146 11.76 -2.65 -1.98
CA TYR A 146 12.79 -1.74 -2.46
C TYR A 146 14.04 -1.74 -1.56
N LEU A 147 13.87 -1.77 -0.23
CA LEU A 147 14.97 -1.89 0.73
C LEU A 147 15.73 -3.21 0.54
N HIS A 148 15.00 -4.31 0.32
CA HIS A 148 15.61 -5.61 0.04
C HIS A 148 16.43 -5.58 -1.26
N GLU A 149 15.88 -5.01 -2.34
CA GLU A 149 16.59 -4.83 -3.62
C GLU A 149 17.87 -3.98 -3.46
N LYS A 150 17.89 -3.06 -2.51
CA LYS A 150 19.06 -2.24 -2.16
C LYS A 150 20.02 -2.90 -1.15
N GLY A 151 19.74 -4.14 -0.75
CA GLY A 151 20.59 -4.95 0.12
C GLY A 151 20.47 -4.62 1.61
N ALA A 152 19.42 -3.93 2.04
CA ALA A 152 19.12 -3.78 3.47
C ALA A 152 18.49 -5.07 4.03
N ASN A 153 18.70 -5.34 5.33
CA ASN A 153 18.01 -6.43 5.99
C ASN A 153 16.57 -5.99 6.29
N VAL A 154 15.58 -6.82 5.95
CA VAL A 154 14.17 -6.49 6.14
C VAL A 154 13.43 -7.63 6.83
N MET A 155 12.45 -7.27 7.67
CA MET A 155 11.55 -8.22 8.31
C MET A 155 10.21 -7.56 8.64
N VAL A 156 9.11 -8.28 8.44
CA VAL A 156 7.82 -7.91 9.05
C VAL A 156 7.72 -8.59 10.42
N ALA A 157 7.52 -7.81 11.48
CA ALA A 157 7.28 -8.34 12.81
C ALA A 157 5.95 -9.13 12.83
N PRO A 158 5.72 -10.03 13.80
CA PRO A 158 4.43 -10.70 13.92
C PRO A 158 3.27 -9.72 14.15
N TYR A 159 3.55 -8.68 14.95
CA TYR A 159 2.59 -7.64 15.32
C TYR A 159 3.25 -6.25 15.33
N ASN A 160 4.20 -6.00 16.23
CA ASN A 160 4.78 -4.66 16.43
C ASN A 160 6.29 -4.62 16.20
N ALA A 161 6.74 -3.65 15.40
CA ALA A 161 8.15 -3.47 15.03
C ALA A 161 9.02 -3.08 16.22
N ALA A 162 8.56 -2.18 17.09
CA ALA A 162 9.32 -1.74 18.27
C ALA A 162 9.55 -2.91 19.25
N ALA A 163 8.56 -3.77 19.45
CA ALA A 163 8.72 -4.98 20.26
C ALA A 163 9.77 -5.94 19.68
N GLN A 164 9.74 -6.16 18.37
CA GLN A 164 10.69 -7.02 17.69
C GLN A 164 12.12 -6.42 17.70
N LEU A 165 12.25 -5.11 17.56
CA LEU A 165 13.51 -4.39 17.70
C LEU A 165 14.07 -4.53 19.13
N ALA A 166 13.24 -4.35 20.16
CA ALA A 166 13.64 -4.52 21.56
C ALA A 166 14.11 -5.94 21.87
N TYR A 167 13.42 -6.97 21.35
CA TYR A 167 13.91 -8.34 21.42
C TYR A 167 15.27 -8.50 20.73
N THR A 168 15.43 -7.92 19.53
CA THR A 168 16.67 -8.02 18.76
C THR A 168 17.84 -7.34 19.47
N ASP A 169 17.61 -6.20 20.15
CA ASP A 169 18.59 -5.51 21.00
C ASP A 169 19.01 -6.38 22.19
N SER A 170 18.04 -7.04 22.86
CA SER A 170 18.31 -7.91 24.02
C SER A 170 19.24 -9.08 23.72
N ILE A 171 19.21 -9.59 22.48
CA ILE A 171 20.10 -10.66 22.00
C ILE A 171 21.34 -10.11 21.27
N ARG A 172 21.59 -8.79 21.36
CA ARG A 172 22.70 -8.06 20.72
C ARG A 172 22.72 -8.20 19.19
N GLY A 173 21.54 -8.27 18.57
CA GLY A 173 21.37 -8.27 17.11
C GLY A 173 21.36 -6.87 16.49
N VAL A 174 21.05 -5.84 17.28
CA VAL A 174 21.20 -4.42 16.95
C VAL A 174 21.94 -3.72 18.10
N ALA A 175 22.60 -2.60 17.80
CA ALA A 175 23.28 -1.79 18.83
C ALA A 175 22.44 -0.60 19.30
N ALA A 176 21.54 -0.13 18.43
CA ALA A 176 20.63 0.98 18.66
C ALA A 176 19.51 0.92 17.62
N ALA A 177 18.38 1.56 17.92
CA ALA A 177 17.23 1.59 17.03
C ALA A 177 16.72 3.02 16.80
N HIS A 178 16.38 3.35 15.57
CA HIS A 178 15.71 4.58 15.16
C HIS A 178 14.21 4.31 14.92
N GLY A 179 13.33 5.20 15.39
CA GLY A 179 11.89 5.02 15.25
C GLY A 179 11.06 5.92 16.18
N SER A 180 9.87 5.45 16.54
CA SER A 180 8.96 6.18 17.42
C SER A 180 9.31 6.00 18.91
N ALA A 181 8.69 6.81 19.77
CA ALA A 181 8.81 6.69 21.22
C ALA A 181 8.38 5.30 21.77
N SER A 182 7.67 4.51 20.96
CA SER A 182 7.36 3.11 21.25
C SER A 182 8.61 2.28 21.54
N LEU A 183 9.75 2.60 20.92
CA LEU A 183 11.02 1.89 21.17
C LEU A 183 11.44 1.96 22.64
N LEU A 184 11.32 3.12 23.28
CA LEU A 184 11.62 3.26 24.70
C LEU A 184 10.62 2.52 25.58
N ALA A 185 9.32 2.54 25.21
CA ALA A 185 8.27 1.82 25.93
C ALA A 185 8.48 0.30 25.90
N PHE A 186 8.97 -0.25 24.78
CA PHE A 186 9.33 -1.67 24.66
C PHE A 186 10.71 -2.02 25.24
N GLY A 187 11.50 -1.01 25.64
CA GLY A 187 12.75 -1.21 26.37
C GLY A 187 14.02 -1.25 25.53
N ILE A 188 14.05 -0.56 24.39
CA ILE A 188 15.32 -0.29 23.68
C ILE A 188 16.26 0.53 24.55
N ASP A 189 17.50 0.08 24.68
CA ASP A 189 18.50 0.78 25.51
C ASP A 189 19.01 2.07 24.85
N LYS A 190 19.28 2.04 23.54
CA LYS A 190 19.77 3.20 22.76
C LYS A 190 18.78 3.56 21.65
N PHE A 191 17.99 4.60 21.91
CA PHE A 191 16.98 5.10 20.97
C PHE A 191 17.50 6.29 20.16
N ILE A 192 17.78 6.08 18.87
CA ILE A 192 18.25 7.11 17.95
C ILE A 192 17.10 8.01 17.51
N LEU A 193 17.24 9.30 17.74
CA LEU A 193 16.29 10.32 17.31
C LEU A 193 16.54 10.76 15.87
N HIS A 194 17.81 10.98 15.49
CA HIS A 194 18.21 11.25 14.11
C HIS A 194 19.73 11.17 13.98
N PHE A 195 20.20 11.07 12.73
CA PHE A 195 21.58 11.28 12.36
C PHE A 195 21.74 12.68 11.74
N ASP A 196 22.73 13.42 12.23
CA ASP A 196 23.25 14.60 11.54
C ASP A 196 24.43 14.15 10.68
N TRP A 197 24.15 13.87 9.42
CA TRP A 197 25.14 13.37 8.47
C TRP A 197 26.22 14.40 8.14
N ASP A 198 25.90 15.69 8.23
CA ASP A 198 26.83 16.79 7.92
C ASP A 198 27.80 17.00 9.09
N ALA A 199 27.28 17.05 10.32
CA ALA A 199 28.11 17.12 11.53
C ALA A 199 28.74 15.77 11.91
N GLN A 200 28.34 14.67 11.27
CA GLN A 200 28.71 13.30 11.59
C GLN A 200 28.40 12.93 13.05
N LEU A 201 27.24 13.37 13.54
CA LEU A 201 26.76 13.10 14.89
C LEU A 201 25.51 12.22 14.87
N ALA A 202 25.45 11.27 15.81
CA ALA A 202 24.24 10.54 16.14
C ALA A 202 23.61 11.16 17.39
N HIS A 203 22.33 11.51 17.30
CA HIS A 203 21.55 12.02 18.43
C HIS A 203 20.64 10.92 18.95
N PHE A 204 20.85 10.50 20.19
CA PHE A 204 20.10 9.38 20.78
C PHE A 204 19.76 9.62 22.24
N ILE A 205 18.82 8.83 22.75
CA ILE A 205 18.45 8.74 24.17
C ILE A 205 18.98 7.41 24.68
N ASP A 206 19.80 7.47 25.74
CA ASP A 206 20.13 6.30 26.56
C ASP A 206 19.03 6.10 27.60
N ARG A 207 18.38 4.94 27.57
CA ARG A 207 17.21 4.65 28.41
C ARG A 207 17.54 4.75 29.90
N GLY A 208 18.70 4.24 30.33
CA GLY A 208 19.15 4.29 31.72
C GLY A 208 19.40 5.72 32.21
N GLN A 209 20.03 6.55 31.37
CA GLN A 209 20.21 7.97 31.66
C GLN A 209 18.88 8.72 31.71
N ALA A 210 17.95 8.40 30.80
CA ALA A 210 16.63 9.03 30.78
C ALA A 210 15.84 8.74 32.06
N LEU A 211 15.82 7.47 32.51
CA LEU A 211 15.20 7.07 33.79
C LEU A 211 15.78 7.86 34.97
N SER A 212 17.11 7.98 35.02
CA SER A 212 17.83 8.71 36.06
C SER A 212 17.48 10.21 36.05
N ARG A 213 17.53 10.85 34.88
CA ARG A 213 17.22 12.30 34.74
C ARG A 213 15.76 12.61 35.05
N LEU A 214 14.83 11.75 34.63
CA LEU A 214 13.40 11.92 34.87
C LEU A 214 12.97 11.54 36.30
N SER A 215 13.86 10.87 37.05
CA SER A 215 13.57 10.26 38.35
C SER A 215 12.37 9.31 38.30
N MET A 216 12.40 8.41 37.31
CA MET A 216 11.33 7.44 37.03
C MET A 216 11.90 6.02 36.99
N ASP A 217 11.08 5.04 37.36
CA ASP A 217 11.34 3.63 37.04
C ASP A 217 10.86 3.26 35.62
N GLU A 218 11.19 2.05 35.17
CA GLU A 218 10.83 1.57 33.82
C GLU A 218 9.31 1.58 33.58
N GLY A 219 8.52 1.21 34.60
CA GLY A 219 7.07 1.18 34.51
C GLY A 219 6.48 2.58 34.40
N GLN A 220 6.98 3.53 35.20
CA GLN A 220 6.56 4.93 35.18
C GLN A 220 6.90 5.62 33.85
N LEU A 221 8.08 5.34 33.28
CA LEU A 221 8.42 5.85 31.96
C LEU A 221 7.49 5.26 30.89
N THR A 222 7.24 3.96 30.93
CA THR A 222 6.32 3.29 29.99
C THR A 222 4.90 3.87 30.10
N ASP A 223 4.40 4.05 31.32
CA ASP A 223 3.10 4.68 31.59
C ASP A 223 3.04 6.11 31.04
N LEU A 224 4.09 6.92 31.24
CA LEU A 224 4.17 8.27 30.68
C LEU A 224 4.05 8.26 29.15
N LEU A 225 4.84 7.39 28.50
CA LEU A 225 4.86 7.27 27.04
C LEU A 225 3.48 6.83 26.52
N MET A 226 2.86 5.82 27.14
CA MET A 226 1.52 5.36 26.78
C MET A 226 0.47 6.48 26.92
N LEU A 227 0.45 7.20 28.05
CA LEU A 227 -0.49 8.30 28.27
C LEU A 227 -0.30 9.46 27.28
N SER A 228 0.93 9.67 26.79
CA SER A 228 1.22 10.70 25.79
C SER A 228 0.75 10.35 24.38
N GLY A 229 0.45 9.08 24.11
CA GLY A 229 0.09 8.55 22.80
C GLY A 229 1.23 7.73 22.18
N LEU A 230 0.91 6.50 21.80
CA LEU A 230 1.76 5.58 21.04
C LEU A 230 0.92 4.92 19.92
N LEU A 231 1.56 4.21 19.00
CA LEU A 231 0.84 3.45 17.96
C LEU A 231 -0.20 2.46 18.55
N LEU A 232 0.08 1.94 19.75
CA LEU A 232 -0.75 0.94 20.44
C LEU A 232 -1.89 1.55 21.26
N LEU A 233 -1.80 2.84 21.60
CA LEU A 233 -2.73 3.49 22.51
C LEU A 233 -2.81 4.98 22.18
N PRO A 234 -4.01 5.52 21.91
CA PRO A 234 -4.14 6.96 21.72
C PRO A 234 -3.73 7.74 22.99
N PRO A 235 -3.44 9.05 22.84
CA PRO A 235 -3.20 9.93 23.98
C PRO A 235 -4.37 9.90 24.96
N ILE A 236 -4.11 10.16 26.25
CA ILE A 236 -5.17 10.23 27.26
C ILE A 236 -6.16 11.36 26.92
N PRO A 237 -7.49 11.15 26.99
CA PRO A 237 -8.48 12.15 26.55
C PRO A 237 -8.28 13.57 27.09
N GLU A 238 -7.80 13.72 28.32
CA GLU A 238 -7.58 15.01 29.01
C GLU A 238 -6.52 15.90 28.35
N ILE A 239 -5.62 15.33 27.56
CA ILE A 239 -4.58 16.09 26.85
C ILE A 239 -4.92 16.31 25.37
N ILE A 240 -5.99 15.70 24.88
CA ILE A 240 -6.45 15.88 23.50
C ILE A 240 -7.19 17.21 23.42
N ARG A 241 -6.69 18.08 22.54
CA ARG A 241 -7.31 19.37 22.22
C ARG A 241 -7.40 19.51 20.71
N ASP A 242 -8.52 20.04 20.23
CA ASP A 242 -8.73 20.25 18.81
C ASP A 242 -7.60 21.10 18.21
N ASN A 243 -7.04 20.63 17.09
CA ASN A 243 -5.96 21.29 16.35
C ASN A 243 -4.63 21.47 17.12
N GLN A 244 -4.42 20.75 18.22
CA GLN A 244 -3.14 20.73 18.94
C GLN A 244 -2.54 19.33 18.96
N VAL A 245 -1.22 19.26 18.91
CA VAL A 245 -0.48 18.00 19.12
C VAL A 245 -0.51 17.69 20.62
N PRO A 246 -0.89 16.47 21.04
CA PRO A 246 -0.84 16.05 22.43
C PRO A 246 0.55 16.30 23.03
N SER A 247 0.59 16.90 24.22
CA SER A 247 1.84 17.22 24.89
C SER A 247 2.19 16.14 25.92
N ILE A 248 3.36 15.53 25.76
CA ILE A 248 3.93 14.60 26.76
C ILE A 248 4.16 15.29 28.11
N THR A 249 4.41 16.60 28.15
CA THR A 249 4.46 17.38 29.40
C THR A 249 3.11 17.38 30.12
N ALA A 250 2.00 17.49 29.38
CA ALA A 250 0.66 17.40 29.94
C ALA A 250 0.36 15.96 30.43
N ALA A 251 0.78 14.93 29.67
CA ALA A 251 0.70 13.54 30.11
C ALA A 251 1.45 13.30 31.44
N ARG A 252 2.64 13.90 31.60
CA ARG A 252 3.42 13.84 32.86
C ARG A 252 2.70 14.50 34.02
N GLN A 253 1.98 15.60 33.78
CA GLN A 253 1.16 16.24 34.81
C GLN A 253 0.01 15.34 35.26
N VAL A 254 -0.70 14.72 34.31
CA VAL A 254 -1.76 13.74 34.60
C VAL A 254 -1.20 12.55 35.40
N LEU A 255 -0.07 11.99 34.96
CA LEU A 255 0.60 10.88 35.64
C LEU A 255 0.99 11.24 37.10
N ARG A 256 1.50 12.46 37.33
CA ARG A 256 1.82 12.95 38.68
C ARG A 256 0.58 13.07 39.56
N GLN A 257 -0.53 13.59 39.03
CA GLN A 257 -1.81 13.68 39.75
C GLN A 257 -2.36 12.30 40.11
N ALA A 258 -2.06 11.29 39.29
CA ALA A 258 -2.38 9.89 39.56
C ALA A 258 -1.36 9.17 40.46
N GLY A 259 -0.41 9.88 41.07
CA GLY A 259 0.60 9.28 41.95
C GLY A 259 1.60 8.39 41.20
N MET A 260 2.00 8.79 39.99
CA MET A 260 2.96 8.08 39.14
C MET A 260 2.50 6.68 38.72
N ASN A 261 1.19 6.48 38.58
CA ASN A 261 0.61 5.22 38.15
C ASN A 261 -0.34 5.46 36.97
N GLY A 262 0.03 4.97 35.78
CA GLY A 262 -0.73 5.18 34.55
C GLY A 262 -2.08 4.49 34.57
N PHE A 263 -2.19 3.34 35.25
CA PHE A 263 -3.48 2.67 35.41
C PHE A 263 -4.48 3.53 36.21
N ARG A 264 -4.01 4.16 37.30
CA ARG A 264 -4.81 5.10 38.09
C ARG A 264 -5.17 6.35 37.29
N ALA A 265 -4.27 6.84 36.44
CA ALA A 265 -4.57 7.96 35.52
C ALA A 265 -5.70 7.58 34.55
N ALA A 266 -5.60 6.41 33.93
CA ALA A 266 -6.63 5.91 33.02
C ALA A 266 -7.99 5.68 33.71
N GLN A 267 -8.02 5.32 35.01
CA GLN A 267 -9.25 5.26 35.79
C GLN A 267 -9.83 6.65 36.09
N GLN A 268 -8.98 7.65 36.31
CA GLN A 268 -9.37 9.02 36.64
C GLN A 268 -9.95 9.78 35.44
N SER A 269 -9.66 9.36 34.20
CA SER A 269 -10.26 9.93 32.99
C SER A 269 -11.76 9.70 32.86
N LYS A 270 -12.29 8.70 33.60
CA LYS A 270 -13.68 8.25 33.55
C LYS A 270 -14.12 7.74 32.17
N ASP A 271 -13.19 7.54 31.24
CA ASP A 271 -13.43 6.89 29.97
C ASP A 271 -13.14 5.39 30.11
N LYS A 272 -14.19 4.57 30.09
CA LYS A 272 -14.09 3.11 30.26
C LYS A 272 -13.46 2.41 29.06
N ASP A 273 -13.61 2.96 27.86
CA ASP A 273 -12.99 2.42 26.66
C ASP A 273 -11.48 2.67 26.74
N TYR A 274 -11.08 3.89 27.11
CA TYR A 274 -9.67 4.24 27.32
C TYR A 274 -9.03 3.43 28.47
N GLU A 275 -9.72 3.28 29.61
CA GLU A 275 -9.24 2.47 30.74
C GLU A 275 -8.93 1.02 30.29
N THR A 276 -9.79 0.46 29.44
CA THR A 276 -9.63 -0.89 28.90
C THR A 276 -8.48 -0.96 27.90
N ALA A 277 -8.38 0.01 27.00
CA ALA A 277 -7.29 0.10 26.02
C ALA A 277 -5.93 0.25 26.72
N PHE A 278 -5.83 1.10 27.76
CA PHE A 278 -4.61 1.29 28.53
C PHE A 278 -4.13 -0.01 29.19
N LYS A 279 -5.05 -0.75 29.84
CA LYS A 279 -4.73 -2.07 30.44
C LYS A 279 -4.15 -3.01 29.40
N LYS A 280 -4.87 -3.20 28.30
CA LYS A 280 -4.46 -4.11 27.23
C LYS A 280 -3.11 -3.66 26.62
N ALA A 281 -2.87 -2.36 26.44
CA ALA A 281 -1.63 -1.84 25.87
C ALA A 281 -0.44 -2.11 26.78
N SER A 282 -0.64 -1.95 28.09
CA SER A 282 0.35 -2.32 29.12
C SER A 282 0.72 -3.80 29.05
N PHE A 283 -0.26 -4.69 28.88
CA PHE A 283 -0.01 -6.12 28.68
C PHE A 283 0.69 -6.41 27.34
N ALA A 284 0.33 -5.71 26.26
CA ALA A 284 0.97 -5.88 24.96
C ALA A 284 2.46 -5.51 25.01
N VAL A 285 2.83 -4.42 25.69
CA VAL A 285 4.24 -4.03 25.88
C VAL A 285 5.05 -5.14 26.56
N ARG A 286 4.45 -5.79 27.57
CA ARG A 286 5.15 -6.78 28.40
C ARG A 286 5.15 -8.19 27.81
N HIS A 287 4.15 -8.54 27.02
CA HIS A 287 3.89 -9.90 26.56
C HIS A 287 3.74 -10.03 25.04
N MET A 288 4.30 -9.09 24.26
CA MET A 288 4.21 -9.14 22.80
C MET A 288 4.77 -10.45 22.24
N ILE A 289 4.24 -10.87 21.09
CA ILE A 289 4.79 -11.99 20.32
C ILE A 289 5.88 -11.47 19.39
N VAL A 290 7.06 -12.10 19.46
CA VAL A 290 8.23 -11.80 18.63
C VAL A 290 8.72 -13.06 17.91
N CYS A 291 9.43 -12.86 16.81
CA CYS A 291 10.18 -13.91 16.12
C CYS A 291 11.57 -14.03 16.75
N GLU A 292 11.93 -15.22 17.21
CA GLU A 292 13.24 -15.53 17.75
C GLU A 292 14.28 -15.78 16.65
N ARG A 293 15.56 -15.76 17.01
CA ARG A 293 16.68 -16.01 16.07
C ARG A 293 16.60 -17.37 15.36
N ASN A 294 15.97 -18.37 15.98
CA ASN A 294 15.77 -19.70 15.39
C ASN A 294 14.54 -19.78 14.46
N GLY A 295 13.80 -18.68 14.28
CA GLY A 295 12.59 -18.61 13.47
C GLY A 295 11.29 -19.03 14.19
N ASP A 296 11.33 -19.29 15.51
CA ASP A 296 10.13 -19.56 16.30
C ASP A 296 9.42 -18.28 16.72
N TYR A 297 8.11 -18.34 16.96
CA TYR A 297 7.29 -17.21 17.35
C TYR A 297 6.83 -17.36 18.79
N LYS A 298 7.47 -16.60 19.69
CA LYS A 298 7.26 -16.71 21.13
C LYS A 298 6.69 -15.45 21.74
N GLN A 299 5.89 -15.67 22.78
CA GLN A 299 5.37 -14.61 23.63
C GLN A 299 6.42 -14.23 24.67
N LEU A 300 6.73 -12.94 24.76
CA LEU A 300 7.61 -12.41 25.80
C LEU A 300 6.98 -12.63 27.18
N ASN A 301 7.82 -12.90 28.19
CA ASN A 301 7.41 -13.06 29.59
C ASN A 301 6.23 -14.03 29.79
N PHE A 302 6.22 -15.15 29.04
CA PHE A 302 5.10 -16.10 29.03
C PHE A 302 4.71 -16.64 30.41
N LYS A 303 5.69 -16.86 31.30
CA LYS A 303 5.44 -17.39 32.65
C LYS A 303 4.57 -16.46 33.51
N ASP A 304 4.66 -15.16 33.27
CA ASP A 304 3.92 -14.12 33.99
C ASP A 304 2.68 -13.64 33.20
N SER A 305 2.38 -14.32 32.08
CA SER A 305 1.25 -13.96 31.21
C SER A 305 -0.08 -14.26 31.89
N PRO A 306 -1.07 -13.36 31.76
CA PRO A 306 -2.44 -13.72 32.12
C PRO A 306 -2.99 -14.79 31.17
N ASN A 307 -3.98 -15.56 31.63
CA ASN A 307 -4.60 -16.64 30.87
C ASN A 307 -5.41 -16.15 29.65
N ASP A 308 -5.81 -14.88 29.65
CA ASP A 308 -6.66 -14.25 28.65
C ASP A 308 -5.89 -13.26 27.74
N ILE A 309 -4.57 -13.43 27.60
CA ILE A 309 -3.71 -12.59 26.73
C ILE A 309 -4.17 -12.56 25.26
N ALA A 310 -4.96 -13.54 24.83
CA ALA A 310 -5.61 -13.54 23.53
C ALA A 310 -6.53 -12.32 23.33
N GLN A 311 -7.10 -11.74 24.39
CA GLN A 311 -7.90 -10.50 24.32
C GLN A 311 -7.08 -9.22 24.03
N VAL A 312 -5.75 -9.36 24.01
CA VAL A 312 -4.79 -8.28 23.77
C VAL A 312 -4.15 -8.46 22.40
N VAL A 313 -3.57 -9.63 22.16
CA VAL A 313 -2.79 -9.93 20.94
C VAL A 313 -3.67 -10.47 19.81
N GLY A 314 -4.86 -10.97 20.13
CA GLY A 314 -5.78 -11.62 19.19
C GLY A 314 -5.50 -13.10 18.98
N VAL A 315 -6.34 -13.73 18.15
CA VAL A 315 -6.20 -15.15 17.78
C VAL A 315 -4.94 -15.35 16.95
N ARG A 316 -4.08 -16.28 17.41
CA ARG A 316 -2.81 -16.58 16.76
C ARG A 316 -2.98 -17.43 15.51
N TYR A 317 -2.20 -17.09 14.48
CA TYR A 317 -2.02 -17.93 13.31
C TYR A 317 -1.02 -19.08 13.59
N PRO A 318 -1.01 -20.13 12.77
CA PRO A 318 0.10 -21.08 12.75
C PRO A 318 1.44 -20.38 12.43
N ASN A 319 2.54 -20.85 13.01
CA ASN A 319 3.89 -20.27 12.82
C ASN A 319 4.27 -20.08 11.34
N GLU A 320 3.84 -20.99 10.47
CA GLU A 320 4.09 -20.92 9.02
C GLU A 320 3.51 -19.64 8.38
N VAL A 321 2.37 -19.13 8.84
CA VAL A 321 1.78 -17.88 8.32
C VAL A 321 2.64 -16.69 8.71
N TYR A 322 3.10 -16.63 9.96
CA TYR A 322 4.00 -15.57 10.40
C TYR A 322 5.34 -15.60 9.66
N HIS A 323 5.82 -16.79 9.27
CA HIS A 323 7.02 -16.93 8.45
C HIS A 323 6.85 -16.24 7.08
N TYR A 324 5.76 -16.51 6.37
CA TYR A 324 5.49 -15.88 5.07
C TYR A 324 5.19 -14.38 5.18
N LEU A 325 4.53 -13.94 6.26
CA LEU A 325 4.38 -12.52 6.59
C LEU A 325 5.74 -11.86 6.79
N ALA A 326 6.61 -12.45 7.62
CA ALA A 326 7.92 -11.90 7.96
C ALA A 326 8.83 -11.70 6.73
N LYS A 327 8.63 -12.51 5.68
CA LYS A 327 9.35 -12.45 4.40
C LYS A 327 8.66 -11.61 3.33
N GLY A 328 7.51 -11.00 3.62
CA GLY A 328 6.78 -10.15 2.67
C GLY A 328 6.10 -10.90 1.53
N VAL A 329 5.82 -12.21 1.68
CA VAL A 329 5.03 -12.98 0.70
C VAL A 329 3.56 -12.53 0.73
N ILE A 330 3.06 -12.17 1.91
CA ILE A 330 1.72 -11.66 2.17
C ILE A 330 1.81 -10.44 3.08
N GLY A 331 1.04 -9.39 2.76
CA GLY A 331 0.91 -8.22 3.62
C GLY A 331 -0.01 -8.48 4.83
N PRO A 332 0.06 -7.65 5.89
CA PRO A 332 -0.72 -7.87 7.10
C PRO A 332 -2.23 -7.65 6.91
N ARG A 333 -2.68 -6.83 5.95
CA ARG A 333 -4.07 -6.35 5.85
C ARG A 333 -5.13 -7.46 5.90
N VAL A 334 -5.05 -8.47 5.03
CA VAL A 334 -6.05 -9.56 5.00
C VAL A 334 -5.96 -10.42 6.26
N LEU A 335 -4.75 -10.61 6.80
CA LEU A 335 -4.53 -11.34 8.06
C LEU A 335 -5.11 -10.57 9.26
N SER A 336 -4.97 -9.24 9.30
CA SER A 336 -5.57 -8.36 10.29
C SER A 336 -7.09 -8.42 10.22
N TRP A 337 -7.68 -8.29 9.02
CA TRP A 337 -9.12 -8.42 8.83
C TRP A 337 -9.65 -9.75 9.36
N ARG A 338 -8.96 -10.83 9.00
CA ARG A 338 -9.38 -12.18 9.37
C ARG A 338 -9.19 -12.48 10.85
N ALA A 339 -8.15 -11.96 11.50
CA ALA A 339 -7.93 -12.11 12.94
C ALA A 339 -8.95 -11.31 13.76
N ARG A 340 -9.34 -10.12 13.28
CA ARG A 340 -10.27 -9.22 13.96
C ARG A 340 -11.74 -9.46 13.64
N LEU A 341 -12.03 -10.28 12.63
CA LEU A 341 -13.38 -10.48 12.09
C LEU A 341 -14.04 -9.16 11.64
N GLU A 342 -13.21 -8.23 11.14
CA GLU A 342 -13.67 -6.90 10.69
C GLU A 342 -12.87 -6.43 9.46
N ILE A 343 -13.57 -5.99 8.42
CA ILE A 343 -13.03 -5.15 7.35
C ILE A 343 -13.46 -3.72 7.67
N PHE A 344 -12.49 -2.87 7.99
CA PHE A 344 -12.74 -1.45 8.17
C PHE A 344 -12.28 -0.66 6.96
N GLU A 345 -13.24 -0.15 6.19
CA GLU A 345 -13.01 0.80 5.12
C GLU A 345 -12.94 2.20 5.71
N SER A 346 -11.84 2.89 5.45
CA SER A 346 -11.59 4.27 5.89
C SER A 346 -11.71 5.25 4.71
N PRO A 347 -11.82 6.57 4.94
CA PRO A 347 -11.97 7.55 3.88
C PRO A 347 -10.73 7.65 2.96
N PRO A 348 -10.92 7.85 1.64
CA PRO A 348 -9.84 8.08 0.67
C PRO A 348 -9.33 9.52 0.69
N LEU A 349 -8.26 9.82 -0.06
CA LEU A 349 -7.60 11.14 -0.09
C LEU A 349 -8.47 12.28 -0.66
N ASP A 350 -9.48 11.99 -1.48
CA ASP A 350 -10.43 12.99 -1.96
C ASP A 350 -11.56 13.30 -0.95
N GLY A 351 -11.60 12.57 0.17
CA GLY A 351 -12.61 12.63 1.22
C GLY A 351 -13.74 11.60 1.08
N GLY A 352 -13.87 10.95 -0.08
CA GLY A 352 -14.81 9.84 -0.30
C GLY A 352 -16.28 10.23 -0.17
N SER A 353 -16.60 11.50 -0.46
CA SER A 353 -17.98 11.99 -0.46
C SER A 353 -18.79 11.47 -1.66
N SER A 354 -18.12 11.03 -2.73
CA SER A 354 -18.78 10.56 -3.95
C SER A 354 -19.54 9.25 -3.76
N ALA A 355 -20.71 9.16 -4.39
CA ALA A 355 -21.52 7.93 -4.39
C ALA A 355 -20.78 6.77 -5.07
N ALA A 356 -20.02 7.05 -6.13
CA ALA A 356 -19.26 6.04 -6.88
C ALA A 356 -18.23 5.32 -5.99
N TYR A 357 -17.45 6.05 -5.18
CA TYR A 357 -16.47 5.44 -4.29
C TYR A 357 -17.15 4.69 -3.12
N ARG A 358 -18.22 5.27 -2.54
CA ARG A 358 -18.98 4.62 -1.46
C ARG A 358 -19.61 3.29 -1.91
N GLU A 359 -20.21 3.27 -3.11
CA GLU A 359 -20.77 2.04 -3.69
C GLU A 359 -19.68 1.00 -3.99
N LEU A 360 -18.52 1.45 -4.46
CA LEU A 360 -17.38 0.58 -4.75
C LEU A 360 -16.97 -0.23 -3.52
N VAL A 361 -16.64 0.45 -2.42
CA VAL A 361 -16.12 -0.19 -1.21
C VAL A 361 -17.20 -0.93 -0.44
N GLN A 362 -18.45 -0.44 -0.45
CA GLN A 362 -19.55 -1.09 0.27
C GLN A 362 -20.08 -2.33 -0.44
N LYS A 363 -20.09 -2.34 -1.78
CA LYS A 363 -20.77 -3.39 -2.57
C LYS A 363 -19.88 -4.04 -3.60
N LYS A 364 -19.26 -3.25 -4.50
CA LYS A 364 -18.60 -3.81 -5.68
C LYS A 364 -17.31 -4.60 -5.35
N LEU A 365 -16.60 -4.25 -4.28
CA LEU A 365 -15.40 -4.97 -3.80
C LEU A 365 -15.68 -6.10 -2.81
N GLN A 366 -16.90 -6.16 -2.24
CA GLN A 366 -17.27 -7.11 -1.19
C GLN A 366 -16.95 -8.56 -1.57
N ALA A 367 -17.29 -8.98 -2.78
CA ALA A 367 -17.01 -10.34 -3.26
C ALA A 367 -15.51 -10.63 -3.36
N LEU A 368 -14.71 -9.64 -3.78
CA LEU A 368 -13.26 -9.78 -3.91
C LEU A 368 -12.59 -9.88 -2.54
N HIS A 369 -12.98 -9.03 -1.58
CA HIS A 369 -12.48 -9.11 -0.19
C HIS A 369 -12.84 -10.45 0.45
N LEU A 370 -14.10 -10.86 0.31
CA LEU A 370 -14.58 -12.12 0.85
C LEU A 370 -13.85 -13.31 0.24
N ARG A 371 -13.55 -13.26 -1.07
CA ARG A 371 -12.78 -14.32 -1.74
C ARG A 371 -11.36 -14.41 -1.22
N SER A 372 -10.67 -13.28 -1.03
CA SER A 372 -9.33 -13.26 -0.41
C SER A 372 -9.34 -13.87 0.99
N ILE A 373 -10.36 -13.54 1.80
CA ILE A 373 -10.56 -14.09 3.14
C ILE A 373 -10.87 -15.59 3.10
N ALA A 374 -11.71 -16.05 2.18
CA ALA A 374 -12.04 -17.47 2.05
C ALA A 374 -10.80 -18.30 1.65
N ILE A 375 -9.96 -17.79 0.74
CA ILE A 375 -8.72 -18.46 0.29
C ILE A 375 -7.72 -18.56 1.45
N VAL A 376 -7.46 -17.47 2.17
CA VAL A 376 -6.52 -17.47 3.31
C VAL A 376 -7.02 -18.41 4.40
N SER A 377 -8.32 -18.41 4.69
CA SER A 377 -8.94 -19.25 5.72
C SER A 377 -8.98 -20.74 5.39
N SER A 378 -9.05 -21.10 4.11
CA SER A 378 -9.30 -22.48 3.66
C SER A 378 -8.27 -23.51 4.12
N ARG A 379 -7.05 -23.06 4.48
CA ARG A 379 -5.95 -23.91 4.97
C ARG A 379 -5.65 -23.72 6.45
N LEU A 380 -6.45 -22.93 7.16
CA LEU A 380 -6.28 -22.62 8.59
C LEU A 380 -7.24 -23.44 9.46
N THR A 381 -7.23 -23.20 10.77
CA THR A 381 -8.09 -23.91 11.73
C THR A 381 -9.59 -23.60 11.50
N ARG A 382 -10.48 -24.42 12.05
CA ARG A 382 -11.95 -24.23 11.93
C ARG A 382 -12.44 -22.85 12.38
N TRP A 383 -11.75 -22.23 13.33
CA TRP A 383 -12.08 -20.87 13.77
C TRP A 383 -11.96 -19.86 12.61
N TYR A 384 -10.89 -19.96 11.82
CA TYR A 384 -10.70 -19.10 10.64
C TYR A 384 -11.65 -19.45 9.49
N GLN A 385 -12.15 -20.68 9.43
CA GLN A 385 -13.06 -21.12 8.36
C GLN A 385 -14.53 -20.75 8.61
N ASN A 386 -14.96 -20.70 9.89
CA ASN A 386 -16.38 -20.65 10.23
C ASN A 386 -16.87 -19.29 10.73
N ASN A 387 -16.01 -18.42 11.25
CA ASN A 387 -16.47 -17.12 11.75
C ASN A 387 -16.71 -16.15 10.58
N ASN A 388 -17.84 -15.47 10.62
CA ASN A 388 -18.17 -14.39 9.69
C ASN A 388 -17.31 -13.15 9.96
N ILE A 389 -17.34 -12.21 9.03
CA ILE A 389 -16.59 -10.95 9.11
C ILE A 389 -17.51 -9.77 8.86
N ASP A 390 -17.39 -8.70 9.63
CA ASP A 390 -18.18 -7.50 9.45
C ASP A 390 -17.46 -6.50 8.55
N LEU A 391 -18.13 -6.04 7.48
CA LEU A 391 -17.70 -4.88 6.69
C LEU A 391 -18.28 -3.61 7.31
N ILE A 392 -17.40 -2.67 7.63
CA ILE A 392 -17.74 -1.39 8.25
C ILE A 392 -17.12 -0.28 7.42
N CYS A 393 -17.94 0.69 7.01
CA CYS A 393 -17.48 1.85 6.25
C CYS A 393 -17.51 3.10 7.13
N TRP A 394 -16.50 3.96 7.03
CA TRP A 394 -16.39 5.21 7.78
C TRP A 394 -17.63 6.12 7.65
N PHE A 395 -18.31 6.11 6.50
CA PHE A 395 -19.48 6.96 6.27
C PHE A 395 -20.78 6.39 6.85
N ASN A 396 -20.76 5.15 7.37
CA ASN A 396 -21.91 4.53 8.01
C ASN A 396 -21.48 3.41 8.99
N GLU A 397 -20.83 3.79 10.10
CA GLU A 397 -20.30 2.83 11.08
C GLU A 397 -21.37 1.98 11.80
N ASN A 398 -22.61 2.49 11.85
CA ASN A 398 -23.71 1.80 12.52
C ASN A 398 -24.31 0.68 11.65
N ASP A 399 -24.18 0.78 10.32
CA ASP A 399 -24.68 -0.19 9.35
C ASP A 399 -23.58 -1.21 9.00
N LYS A 400 -23.30 -2.10 9.94
CA LYS A 400 -22.34 -3.18 9.75
C LYS A 400 -22.93 -4.25 8.84
N GLN A 401 -22.18 -4.63 7.80
CA GLN A 401 -22.58 -5.68 6.88
C GLN A 401 -21.83 -6.97 7.19
N THR A 402 -22.50 -7.93 7.83
CA THR A 402 -21.90 -9.23 8.10
C THR A 402 -21.80 -10.07 6.83
N LEU A 403 -20.58 -10.48 6.50
CA LEU A 403 -20.24 -11.31 5.34
C LEU A 403 -20.05 -12.76 5.79
N ASP A 404 -20.83 -13.67 5.20
CA ASP A 404 -20.68 -15.11 5.42
C ASP A 404 -19.45 -15.63 4.67
N VAL A 405 -18.47 -16.17 5.40
CA VAL A 405 -17.19 -16.65 4.83
C VAL A 405 -17.30 -18.09 4.32
N LYS A 406 -18.25 -18.86 4.84
CA LYS A 406 -18.33 -20.31 4.63
C LYS A 406 -19.34 -20.68 3.56
N ASP A 407 -20.56 -20.17 3.69
CA ASP A 407 -21.72 -20.61 2.91
C ASP A 407 -22.10 -19.60 1.81
N ASN A 408 -21.34 -18.50 1.67
CA ASN A 408 -21.59 -17.51 0.63
C ASN A 408 -21.34 -18.07 -0.79
N PRO A 409 -22.32 -17.96 -1.71
CA PRO A 409 -22.21 -18.47 -3.07
C PRO A 409 -21.01 -17.94 -3.87
N SER A 410 -20.60 -16.70 -3.64
CA SER A 410 -19.50 -16.04 -4.37
C SER A 410 -18.12 -16.61 -4.03
N VAL A 411 -18.00 -17.35 -2.93
CA VAL A 411 -16.74 -17.95 -2.48
C VAL A 411 -16.80 -19.47 -2.39
N LYS A 412 -17.74 -20.10 -3.09
CA LYS A 412 -17.87 -21.57 -3.13
C LYS A 412 -16.54 -22.22 -3.50
N THR A 413 -16.14 -23.20 -2.69
CA THR A 413 -14.94 -24.04 -2.89
C THR A 413 -13.64 -23.25 -3.11
N PRO A 414 -13.20 -22.44 -2.12
CA PRO A 414 -12.05 -21.53 -2.27
C PRO A 414 -10.71 -22.23 -2.57
N SER A 415 -10.62 -23.55 -2.37
CA SER A 415 -9.42 -24.33 -2.68
C SER A 415 -9.56 -25.23 -3.92
N LYS A 416 -10.76 -25.40 -4.52
CA LYS A 416 -10.95 -26.41 -5.57
C LYS A 416 -10.23 -26.04 -6.87
N GLU A 417 -10.42 -24.81 -7.34
CA GLU A 417 -9.79 -24.30 -8.56
C GLU A 417 -8.30 -24.04 -8.36
N PRO A 418 -7.83 -23.46 -7.23
CA PRO A 418 -6.39 -23.35 -7.00
C PRO A 418 -5.63 -24.69 -7.04
N GLU A 419 -6.24 -25.78 -6.59
CA GLU A 419 -5.60 -27.11 -6.57
C GLU A 419 -5.51 -27.78 -7.96
N SER A 420 -6.08 -27.21 -9.02
CA SER A 420 -5.86 -27.70 -10.39
C SER A 420 -4.55 -27.21 -11.02
N TRP A 421 -3.79 -26.35 -10.32
CA TRP A 421 -2.55 -25.73 -10.80
C TRP A 421 -1.31 -26.25 -10.08
N HIS A 422 -0.55 -27.13 -10.74
CA HIS A 422 0.78 -27.60 -10.35
C HIS A 422 1.68 -27.78 -11.60
N VAL A 423 1.71 -26.77 -12.48
CA VAL A 423 2.48 -26.80 -13.72
C VAL A 423 3.97 -26.67 -13.40
N ARG A 424 4.74 -27.70 -13.73
CA ARG A 424 6.20 -27.76 -13.51
C ARG A 424 6.98 -27.23 -14.72
N ASP A 425 8.27 -26.96 -14.52
CA ASP A 425 9.15 -26.32 -15.51
C ASP A 425 9.18 -27.05 -16.87
N ASN A 426 9.08 -28.38 -16.88
CA ASN A 426 9.04 -29.18 -18.11
C ASN A 426 7.84 -28.83 -19.02
N LEU A 427 6.68 -28.56 -18.44
CA LEU A 427 5.49 -28.13 -19.18
C LEU A 427 5.45 -26.61 -19.31
N ARG A 428 5.83 -25.86 -18.27
CA ARG A 428 5.84 -24.40 -18.28
C ARG A 428 6.69 -23.84 -19.43
N ARG A 429 7.83 -24.46 -19.73
CA ARG A 429 8.74 -24.05 -20.82
C ARG A 429 8.32 -24.55 -22.20
N SER A 430 7.18 -25.26 -22.34
CA SER A 430 6.77 -25.80 -23.64
C SER A 430 6.09 -24.80 -24.58
N SER A 431 5.91 -23.54 -24.17
CA SER A 431 5.33 -22.49 -25.00
C SER A 431 6.42 -21.57 -25.56
N PRO A 432 6.76 -21.66 -26.86
CA PRO A 432 7.79 -20.82 -27.48
C PRO A 432 7.45 -19.33 -27.46
N ALA A 433 6.15 -18.99 -27.46
CA ALA A 433 5.69 -17.61 -27.38
C ALA A 433 5.92 -17.03 -25.97
N ALA A 434 5.56 -17.78 -24.93
CA ALA A 434 5.74 -17.34 -23.55
C ALA A 434 7.20 -17.35 -23.10
N GLU A 435 8.04 -18.22 -23.64
CA GLU A 435 9.48 -18.28 -23.31
C GLU A 435 10.24 -17.00 -23.67
N ARG A 436 9.72 -16.19 -24.60
CA ARG A 436 10.27 -14.87 -24.96
C ARG A 436 9.87 -13.76 -23.99
N ILE A 437 8.99 -14.04 -23.04
CA ILE A 437 8.51 -13.08 -22.05
C ILE A 437 9.23 -13.35 -20.73
N ASP A 438 9.83 -12.31 -20.17
CA ASP A 438 10.40 -12.38 -18.82
C ASP A 438 9.28 -12.47 -17.78
N LEU A 439 9.12 -13.67 -17.21
CA LEU A 439 8.15 -13.98 -16.15
C LEU A 439 8.33 -13.08 -14.91
N ASN A 440 9.56 -12.68 -14.57
CA ASN A 440 9.82 -11.83 -13.40
C ASN A 440 9.45 -10.37 -13.65
N ALA A 441 9.52 -9.94 -14.91
CA ALA A 441 9.20 -8.57 -15.32
C ALA A 441 7.71 -8.40 -15.60
N THR A 442 7.06 -9.34 -16.28
CA THR A 442 5.64 -9.24 -16.71
C THR A 442 4.91 -10.59 -16.54
N PRO A 443 4.61 -11.02 -15.30
CA PRO A 443 4.00 -12.32 -15.04
C PRO A 443 2.58 -12.47 -15.60
N ILE A 444 1.75 -11.41 -15.65
CA ILE A 444 0.39 -11.51 -16.17
C ILE A 444 0.43 -11.71 -17.69
N HIS A 445 1.27 -10.96 -18.40
CA HIS A 445 1.48 -11.10 -19.83
C HIS A 445 2.02 -12.51 -20.16
N TYR A 446 2.99 -13.01 -19.38
CA TYR A 446 3.48 -14.37 -19.52
C TYR A 446 2.34 -15.39 -19.41
N ALA A 447 1.52 -15.28 -18.37
CA ALA A 447 0.45 -16.24 -18.08
C ALA A 447 -0.63 -16.27 -19.18
N ILE A 448 -1.07 -15.11 -19.67
CA ILE A 448 -2.07 -15.00 -20.74
C ILE A 448 -1.50 -15.50 -22.08
N THR A 449 -0.26 -15.15 -22.41
CA THR A 449 0.40 -15.64 -23.63
C THR A 449 0.60 -17.15 -23.61
N TRP A 450 0.93 -17.73 -22.45
CA TRP A 450 1.06 -19.19 -22.31
C TRP A 450 -0.27 -19.92 -22.56
N LEU A 451 -1.37 -19.38 -22.02
CA LEU A 451 -2.73 -19.94 -22.17
C LEU A 451 -3.39 -19.60 -23.52
N SER A 452 -2.73 -18.84 -24.38
CA SER A 452 -3.25 -18.49 -25.71
C SER A 452 -3.25 -19.66 -26.69
N ASP A 453 -2.56 -20.76 -26.37
CA ASP A 453 -2.63 -22.03 -27.07
C ASP A 453 -3.56 -22.98 -26.29
N ASP A 454 -4.75 -23.24 -26.82
CA ASP A 454 -5.77 -24.07 -26.18
C ASP A 454 -5.28 -25.52 -25.92
N ALA A 455 -4.38 -26.05 -26.76
CA ALA A 455 -3.86 -27.40 -26.59
C ALA A 455 -2.85 -27.46 -25.42
N LEU A 456 -2.06 -26.41 -25.22
CA LEU A 456 -1.20 -26.26 -24.05
C LEU A 456 -2.01 -25.95 -22.79
N ALA A 457 -2.98 -25.05 -22.89
CA ALA A 457 -3.87 -24.68 -21.79
C ALA A 457 -4.51 -25.92 -21.15
N LYS A 458 -5.07 -26.83 -21.96
CA LYS A 458 -5.66 -28.09 -21.49
C LYS A 458 -4.69 -29.00 -20.74
N LYS A 459 -3.40 -28.96 -21.06
CA LYS A 459 -2.36 -29.73 -20.36
C LYS A 459 -2.00 -29.14 -18.99
N SER A 460 -2.35 -27.89 -18.72
CA SER A 460 -2.06 -27.24 -17.44
C SER A 460 -2.95 -27.71 -16.29
N LEU A 461 -4.00 -28.51 -16.58
CA LEU A 461 -4.79 -29.24 -15.58
C LEU A 461 -3.91 -30.28 -14.88
N THR A 462 -3.20 -29.83 -13.86
CA THR A 462 -2.14 -30.56 -13.16
C THR A 462 -2.55 -30.68 -11.71
N LYS A 463 -3.47 -31.62 -11.46
CA LYS A 463 -3.89 -31.94 -10.09
C LYS A 463 -2.79 -32.74 -9.41
N ARG A 464 -2.53 -32.39 -8.15
CA ARG A 464 -1.65 -33.14 -7.26
C ARG A 464 -2.30 -34.47 -6.88
N GLU A 465 -1.51 -35.53 -6.83
CA GLU A 465 -1.98 -36.82 -6.34
C GLU A 465 -2.31 -36.76 -4.84
N LYS A 466 -3.12 -37.71 -4.37
CA LYS A 466 -3.41 -37.82 -2.93
C LYS A 466 -2.11 -38.07 -2.18
N ASP A 467 -1.88 -37.31 -1.10
CA ASP A 467 -0.68 -37.37 -0.25
C ASP A 467 0.64 -36.91 -0.91
N GLN A 468 0.59 -36.43 -2.16
CA GLN A 468 1.73 -35.77 -2.79
C GLN A 468 1.87 -34.35 -2.22
N HIS A 469 3.10 -33.95 -1.93
CA HIS A 469 3.44 -32.62 -1.42
C HIS A 469 4.66 -32.06 -2.16
N SER A 470 4.85 -30.74 -2.09
CA SER A 470 6.03 -30.04 -2.59
C SER A 470 6.30 -30.28 -4.08
N VAL A 471 5.24 -30.26 -4.90
CA VAL A 471 5.32 -30.50 -6.35
C VAL A 471 6.10 -29.39 -7.05
N LEU A 472 5.86 -28.14 -6.64
CA LEU A 472 6.51 -26.96 -7.19
C LEU A 472 7.80 -26.65 -6.42
N THR A 473 8.90 -26.55 -7.14
CA THR A 473 10.27 -26.56 -6.62
C THR A 473 11.02 -25.28 -6.95
N THR A 474 10.82 -24.67 -8.12
CA THR A 474 11.58 -23.48 -8.53
C THR A 474 10.85 -22.17 -8.24
N PRO A 475 11.54 -21.03 -8.14
CA PRO A 475 10.89 -19.71 -8.03
C PRO A 475 9.98 -19.38 -9.22
N ALA A 476 10.36 -19.79 -10.43
CA ALA A 476 9.56 -19.59 -11.64
C ALA A 476 8.26 -20.42 -11.62
N GLU A 477 8.32 -21.65 -11.13
CA GLU A 477 7.13 -22.49 -10.90
C GLU A 477 6.18 -21.84 -9.89
N LEU A 478 6.69 -21.29 -8.79
CA LEU A 478 5.87 -20.56 -7.81
C LEU A 478 5.16 -19.36 -8.45
N LEU A 479 5.92 -18.46 -9.07
CA LEU A 479 5.38 -17.21 -9.61
C LEU A 479 4.32 -17.49 -10.68
N SER A 480 4.63 -18.35 -11.65
CA SER A 480 3.69 -18.70 -12.73
C SER A 480 2.40 -19.36 -12.20
N ASN A 481 2.50 -20.34 -11.29
CA ASN A 481 1.32 -20.99 -10.72
C ASN A 481 0.50 -20.04 -9.84
N THR A 482 1.13 -19.15 -9.07
CA THR A 482 0.42 -18.09 -8.34
C THR A 482 -0.35 -17.19 -9.29
N THR A 483 0.27 -16.73 -10.38
CA THR A 483 -0.37 -15.85 -11.35
C THR A 483 -1.53 -16.54 -12.08
N TRP A 484 -1.39 -17.81 -12.47
CA TRP A 484 -2.50 -18.57 -13.06
C TRP A 484 -3.66 -18.79 -12.09
N ARG A 485 -3.38 -19.12 -10.82
CA ARG A 485 -4.41 -19.25 -9.78
C ARG A 485 -5.18 -17.95 -9.62
N PHE A 486 -4.47 -16.81 -9.56
CA PHE A 486 -5.06 -15.47 -9.48
C PHE A 486 -5.93 -15.15 -10.71
N LEU A 487 -5.45 -15.39 -11.92
CA LEU A 487 -6.21 -15.12 -13.15
C LEU A 487 -7.44 -16.01 -13.30
N HIS A 488 -7.34 -17.28 -12.87
CA HIS A 488 -8.45 -18.22 -12.85
C HIS A 488 -9.52 -17.75 -11.86
N ASP A 489 -9.12 -17.37 -10.65
CA ASP A 489 -10.03 -16.84 -9.64
C ASP A 489 -10.74 -15.56 -10.10
N ARG A 490 -10.02 -14.69 -10.81
CA ARG A 490 -10.60 -13.51 -11.44
C ARG A 490 -11.49 -13.82 -12.64
N GLY A 491 -11.59 -15.05 -13.12
CA GLY A 491 -12.49 -15.44 -14.21
C GLY A 491 -11.94 -15.13 -15.62
N TYR A 492 -10.63 -15.01 -15.77
CA TYR A 492 -9.96 -14.92 -17.07
C TYR A 492 -9.68 -16.30 -17.69
N ILE A 493 -9.85 -17.37 -16.90
CA ILE A 493 -9.53 -18.75 -17.27
C ILE A 493 -10.74 -19.64 -16.97
N ASN A 494 -11.07 -20.55 -17.88
CA ASN A 494 -12.18 -21.49 -17.75
C ASN A 494 -11.84 -22.60 -16.74
N SER A 495 -12.75 -22.87 -15.79
CA SER A 495 -12.54 -23.91 -14.78
C SER A 495 -12.53 -25.34 -15.33
N SER A 496 -13.14 -25.58 -16.51
CA SER A 496 -13.25 -26.90 -17.11
C SER A 496 -11.96 -27.39 -17.75
N ASP A 497 -11.22 -26.50 -18.41
CA ASP A 497 -10.15 -26.88 -19.33
C ASP A 497 -8.95 -25.91 -19.37
N HIS A 498 -8.94 -24.92 -18.47
CA HIS A 498 -7.91 -23.88 -18.35
C HIS A 498 -7.71 -23.01 -19.60
N THR A 499 -8.58 -23.09 -20.61
CA THR A 499 -8.54 -22.17 -21.76
C THR A 499 -8.97 -20.76 -21.35
N LEU A 500 -8.61 -19.76 -22.16
CA LEU A 500 -9.00 -18.37 -21.90
C LEU A 500 -10.52 -18.17 -22.04
N THR A 501 -11.12 -17.49 -21.06
CA THR A 501 -12.53 -17.04 -21.13
C THR A 501 -12.67 -15.91 -22.17
N ALA A 502 -13.90 -15.43 -22.39
CA ALA A 502 -14.11 -14.21 -23.19
C ALA A 502 -13.30 -13.02 -22.64
N TRP A 503 -13.24 -12.86 -21.30
CA TRP A 503 -12.40 -11.85 -20.65
C TRP A 503 -10.91 -12.12 -20.86
N GLY A 504 -10.48 -13.39 -20.77
CA GLY A 504 -9.10 -13.80 -21.07
C GLY A 504 -8.67 -13.45 -22.50
N LYS A 505 -9.54 -13.68 -23.48
CA LYS A 505 -9.29 -13.36 -24.90
C LYS A 505 -9.25 -11.86 -25.17
N ALA A 506 -10.12 -11.09 -24.53
CA ALA A 506 -10.10 -9.63 -24.62
C ALA A 506 -8.82 -9.04 -24.02
N LEU A 507 -8.37 -9.54 -22.86
CA LEU A 507 -7.10 -9.15 -22.24
C LEU A 507 -5.89 -9.55 -23.11
N LYS A 508 -5.93 -10.74 -23.73
CA LYS A 508 -4.91 -11.18 -24.70
C LYS A 508 -4.77 -10.18 -25.84
N ALA A 509 -5.88 -9.77 -26.47
CA ALA A 509 -5.85 -8.78 -27.56
C ALA A 509 -5.24 -7.44 -27.13
N ALA A 510 -5.53 -7.00 -25.90
CA ALA A 510 -4.90 -5.80 -25.34
C ALA A 510 -3.37 -5.96 -25.19
N PHE A 511 -2.88 -7.12 -24.70
CA PHE A 511 -1.45 -7.37 -24.60
C PHE A 511 -0.76 -7.52 -25.95
N GLU A 512 -1.39 -8.16 -26.94
CA GLU A 512 -0.85 -8.26 -28.29
C GLU A 512 -0.68 -6.87 -28.91
N LYS A 513 -1.68 -5.99 -28.74
CA LYS A 513 -1.58 -4.59 -29.17
C LYS A 513 -0.48 -3.85 -28.41
N ALA A 514 -0.43 -3.98 -27.09
CA ALA A 514 0.59 -3.34 -26.24
C ALA A 514 2.01 -3.79 -26.61
N ALA A 515 2.21 -5.07 -26.94
CA ALA A 515 3.48 -5.60 -27.44
C ALA A 515 3.83 -5.00 -28.82
N ALA A 516 2.86 -4.95 -29.75
CA ALA A 516 3.05 -4.41 -31.09
C ALA A 516 3.45 -2.93 -31.09
N VAL A 517 2.86 -2.13 -30.20
CA VAL A 517 3.22 -0.70 -30.03
C VAL A 517 4.40 -0.47 -29.07
N LYS A 518 5.08 -1.54 -28.63
CA LYS A 518 6.24 -1.51 -27.73
C LYS A 518 5.95 -0.78 -26.40
N TYR A 519 4.77 -1.00 -25.84
CA TYR A 519 4.38 -0.48 -24.53
C TYR A 519 4.80 -1.42 -23.38
N LEU A 520 4.62 -2.73 -23.59
CA LEU A 520 5.03 -3.72 -22.59
C LEU A 520 6.55 -3.66 -22.39
N GLY A 521 6.97 -3.52 -21.13
CA GLY A 521 8.38 -3.40 -20.76
C GLY A 521 8.99 -2.00 -20.94
N ALA A 522 8.25 -1.02 -21.49
CA ALA A 522 8.74 0.35 -21.69
C ALA A 522 8.57 1.27 -20.47
N THR A 523 8.01 0.74 -19.38
CA THR A 523 7.76 1.46 -18.12
C THR A 523 8.80 1.12 -17.06
N THR A 524 8.88 1.91 -15.99
CA THR A 524 9.80 1.68 -14.87
C THR A 524 9.04 1.65 -13.54
N PRO A 525 8.75 0.46 -12.98
CA PRO A 525 9.23 -0.86 -13.43
C PRO A 525 8.49 -1.41 -14.67
N PRO A 526 9.06 -2.41 -15.38
CA PRO A 526 8.49 -3.00 -16.61
C PRO A 526 7.05 -3.50 -16.49
N ARG A 527 6.64 -3.96 -15.30
CA ARG A 527 5.28 -4.48 -15.03
C ARG A 527 4.19 -3.43 -15.00
N GLU A 528 4.52 -2.15 -14.82
CA GLU A 528 3.50 -1.11 -14.73
C GLU A 528 2.55 -1.13 -15.95
N ALA A 529 3.09 -1.36 -17.15
CA ALA A 529 2.29 -1.48 -18.36
C ALA A 529 1.25 -2.61 -18.29
N GLU A 530 1.63 -3.82 -17.85
CA GLU A 530 0.66 -4.94 -17.77
C GLU A 530 -0.36 -4.72 -16.66
N GLU A 531 0.06 -4.13 -15.55
CA GLU A 531 -0.80 -3.85 -14.40
C GLU A 531 -1.82 -2.77 -14.71
N ALA A 532 -1.44 -1.73 -15.48
CA ALA A 532 -2.34 -0.68 -15.94
C ALA A 532 -3.43 -1.26 -16.85
N ILE A 533 -3.04 -2.09 -17.83
CA ILE A 533 -3.98 -2.79 -18.72
C ILE A 533 -4.92 -3.69 -17.91
N PHE A 534 -4.38 -4.52 -17.02
CA PHE A 534 -5.20 -5.42 -16.21
C PHE A 534 -6.19 -4.66 -15.32
N THR A 535 -5.73 -3.59 -14.65
CA THR A 535 -6.57 -2.75 -13.78
C THR A 535 -7.69 -2.07 -14.58
N ALA A 536 -7.43 -1.66 -15.83
CA ALA A 536 -8.45 -1.08 -16.71
C ALA A 536 -9.59 -2.08 -16.98
N PHE A 537 -9.27 -3.34 -17.25
CA PHE A 537 -10.27 -4.39 -17.46
C PHE A 537 -11.06 -4.70 -16.18
N GLU A 538 -10.40 -4.67 -15.03
CA GLU A 538 -11.08 -4.85 -13.74
C GLU A 538 -12.02 -3.67 -13.44
N LEU A 539 -11.61 -2.43 -13.71
CA LEU A 539 -12.49 -1.26 -13.61
C LEU A 539 -13.66 -1.31 -14.59
N LEU A 540 -13.45 -1.82 -15.81
CA LEU A 540 -14.49 -2.04 -16.80
C LEU A 540 -15.55 -3.03 -16.30
N ARG A 541 -15.11 -4.15 -15.73
CA ARG A 541 -16.00 -5.18 -15.14
C ARG A 541 -16.85 -4.67 -13.98
N LEU A 542 -16.38 -3.63 -13.30
CA LEU A 542 -17.09 -2.98 -12.20
C LEU A 542 -17.97 -1.81 -12.68
N ASP A 543 -18.07 -1.54 -13.98
CA ASP A 543 -18.69 -0.34 -14.58
C ASP A 543 -18.14 0.97 -13.99
N LEU A 544 -16.82 1.04 -13.87
CA LEU A 544 -16.07 2.21 -13.37
C LEU A 544 -15.14 2.82 -14.43
N LEU A 545 -14.88 2.13 -15.53
CA LEU A 545 -14.16 2.68 -16.68
C LEU A 545 -15.15 3.02 -17.80
N ASN A 546 -15.75 4.20 -17.71
CA ASN A 546 -16.74 4.72 -18.68
C ASN A 546 -16.63 6.25 -18.79
N GLY A 547 -17.44 6.88 -19.64
CA GLY A 547 -17.50 8.35 -19.80
C GLY A 547 -18.49 9.06 -18.87
N LYS A 548 -19.17 8.34 -17.97
CA LYS A 548 -20.21 8.91 -17.09
C LYS A 548 -19.59 9.85 -16.05
N ASP A 549 -20.31 10.88 -15.62
CA ASP A 549 -19.89 11.69 -14.48
C ASP A 549 -20.06 10.91 -13.16
N LEU A 550 -18.95 10.40 -12.63
CA LEU A 550 -18.91 9.63 -11.38
C LEU A 550 -18.77 10.54 -10.15
N PHE A 551 -18.42 11.81 -10.35
CA PHE A 551 -18.04 12.74 -9.30
C PHE A 551 -18.74 14.10 -9.49
N PRO A 552 -20.09 14.12 -9.51
CA PRO A 552 -20.83 15.34 -9.75
C PRO A 552 -20.52 16.39 -8.68
N GLY A 553 -20.23 17.62 -9.12
CA GLY A 553 -19.87 18.74 -8.24
C GLY A 553 -18.42 18.73 -7.72
N VAL A 554 -17.60 17.76 -8.10
CA VAL A 554 -16.16 17.73 -7.76
C VAL A 554 -15.36 18.55 -8.77
N SER A 555 -14.53 19.47 -8.29
CA SER A 555 -13.75 20.38 -9.12
C SER A 555 -12.65 19.69 -9.94
N GLY A 556 -12.22 20.36 -11.01
CA GLY A 556 -11.07 19.94 -11.81
C GLY A 556 -11.35 18.85 -12.86
N GLY A 557 -12.62 18.58 -13.22
CA GLY A 557 -12.99 17.72 -14.36
C GLY A 557 -12.63 18.33 -15.74
N ALA A 558 -12.94 17.61 -16.83
CA ALA A 558 -12.77 18.11 -18.19
C ALA A 558 -13.50 19.45 -18.39
N SER A 559 -12.82 20.45 -18.95
CA SER A 559 -13.25 21.85 -18.81
C SER A 559 -13.55 22.55 -20.13
N ARG A 560 -12.98 22.08 -21.24
CA ARG A 560 -13.07 22.76 -22.55
C ARG A 560 -13.80 21.91 -23.60
N GLY A 561 -14.32 22.58 -24.62
CA GLY A 561 -15.05 21.95 -25.72
C GLY A 561 -16.53 21.70 -25.44
N THR A 562 -17.16 20.95 -26.34
CA THR A 562 -18.54 20.46 -26.23
C THR A 562 -18.69 19.43 -25.12
N ASP A 563 -19.91 19.06 -24.76
CA ASP A 563 -20.14 18.02 -23.76
C ASP A 563 -19.59 16.65 -24.22
N GLN A 564 -19.60 16.38 -25.52
CA GLN A 564 -18.95 15.19 -26.09
C GLN A 564 -17.42 15.27 -25.98
N ASP A 565 -16.82 16.44 -26.23
CA ASP A 565 -15.37 16.63 -26.03
C ASP A 565 -15.02 16.34 -24.56
N LYS A 566 -15.77 16.91 -23.60
CA LYS A 566 -15.54 16.68 -22.17
C LYS A 566 -15.67 15.22 -21.77
N ALA A 567 -16.68 14.51 -22.30
CA ALA A 567 -16.86 13.07 -22.05
C ALA A 567 -15.66 12.26 -22.59
N ASN A 568 -15.17 12.57 -23.78
CA ASN A 568 -14.00 11.91 -24.38
C ASN A 568 -12.72 12.20 -23.58
N VAL A 569 -12.47 13.46 -23.23
CA VAL A 569 -11.35 13.87 -22.38
C VAL A 569 -11.38 13.13 -21.05
N GLN A 570 -12.56 13.05 -20.42
CA GLN A 570 -12.73 12.39 -19.13
C GLN A 570 -12.40 10.90 -19.23
N LEU A 571 -12.92 10.19 -20.24
CA LEU A 571 -12.65 8.76 -20.43
C LEU A 571 -11.16 8.48 -20.66
N ILE A 572 -10.49 9.27 -21.49
CA ILE A 572 -9.06 9.11 -21.78
C ILE A 572 -8.20 9.46 -20.56
N THR A 573 -8.57 10.50 -19.80
CA THR A 573 -7.91 10.88 -18.54
C THR A 573 -8.00 9.77 -17.49
N ARG A 574 -9.14 9.08 -17.41
CA ARG A 574 -9.34 7.93 -16.52
C ARG A 574 -8.37 6.79 -16.86
N VAL A 575 -8.17 6.49 -18.15
CA VAL A 575 -7.16 5.52 -18.59
C VAL A 575 -5.75 5.97 -18.20
N ALA A 576 -5.42 7.25 -18.41
CA ALA A 576 -4.11 7.81 -18.05
C ALA A 576 -3.82 7.78 -16.54
N THR A 577 -4.84 7.72 -15.68
CA THR A 577 -4.69 7.60 -14.22
C THR A 577 -4.06 6.27 -13.79
N LEU A 578 -4.01 5.28 -14.68
CA LEU A 578 -3.46 3.96 -14.40
C LEU A 578 -1.94 3.87 -14.63
N GLY A 579 -1.31 4.90 -15.19
CA GLY A 579 0.14 4.96 -15.44
C GLY A 579 0.85 6.00 -14.58
N THR A 580 2.18 5.91 -14.50
CA THR A 580 3.02 6.79 -13.67
C THR A 580 3.57 7.98 -14.45
N PHE A 581 3.81 9.08 -13.74
CA PHE A 581 4.42 10.29 -14.28
C PHE A 581 5.93 10.33 -14.11
N LYS A 582 6.67 10.81 -15.12
CA LYS A 582 8.12 11.06 -14.99
C LYS A 582 8.38 12.50 -14.57
N HIS A 583 8.78 12.66 -13.32
CA HIS A 583 9.04 13.96 -12.70
C HIS A 583 10.33 13.93 -11.90
N GLN A 584 11.01 15.07 -11.82
CA GLN A 584 12.21 15.25 -11.01
C GLN A 584 11.96 14.89 -9.54
N SER A 585 12.97 14.36 -8.85
CA SER A 585 12.92 13.97 -7.43
C SER A 585 12.95 15.17 -6.46
N ILE A 586 12.02 16.11 -6.60
CA ILE A 586 11.94 17.35 -5.80
C ILE A 586 10.53 17.63 -5.24
N GLY A 587 9.59 16.69 -5.43
CA GLY A 587 8.17 16.89 -5.16
C GLY A 587 7.43 17.55 -6.32
N TYR A 588 6.16 17.19 -6.50
CA TYR A 588 5.37 17.64 -7.64
C TYR A 588 5.11 19.15 -7.63
N THR A 589 5.16 19.74 -8.82
CA THR A 589 4.64 21.07 -9.10
C THR A 589 3.77 21.02 -10.35
N GLY A 590 2.62 21.67 -10.31
CA GLY A 590 1.74 21.76 -11.46
C GLY A 590 0.27 21.93 -11.07
N PRO A 591 -0.63 21.93 -12.06
CA PRO A 591 -2.07 21.99 -11.80
C PRO A 591 -2.54 20.76 -11.04
N LEU A 592 -3.57 20.91 -10.22
CA LEU A 592 -4.24 19.84 -9.48
C LEU A 592 -5.66 19.62 -10.01
N SER A 593 -6.20 18.42 -9.80
CA SER A 593 -7.57 18.05 -10.13
C SER A 593 -8.15 17.12 -9.08
N ARG A 594 -9.12 17.62 -8.30
CA ARG A 594 -9.84 16.79 -7.32
C ARG A 594 -10.62 15.66 -7.99
N ASN A 595 -11.20 15.92 -9.16
CA ASN A 595 -11.91 14.91 -9.96
C ASN A 595 -10.98 13.75 -10.38
N THR A 596 -9.77 14.08 -10.83
CA THR A 596 -8.76 13.07 -11.21
C THR A 596 -8.26 12.30 -9.98
N LEU A 597 -8.03 12.99 -8.86
CA LEU A 597 -7.71 12.33 -7.59
C LEU A 597 -8.84 11.37 -7.14
N ALA A 598 -10.10 11.79 -7.22
CA ALA A 598 -11.23 10.94 -6.85
C ALA A 598 -11.28 9.66 -7.70
N TYR A 599 -11.01 9.77 -9.01
CA TYR A 599 -10.88 8.59 -9.87
C TYR A 599 -9.67 7.72 -9.53
N HIS A 600 -8.53 8.34 -9.21
CA HIS A 600 -7.36 7.63 -8.75
C HIS A 600 -7.66 6.81 -7.49
N GLN A 601 -8.39 7.36 -6.51
CA GLN A 601 -8.76 6.63 -5.30
C GLN A 601 -9.64 5.40 -5.61
N VAL A 602 -10.55 5.51 -6.58
CA VAL A 602 -11.31 4.37 -7.11
C VAL A 602 -10.38 3.30 -7.70
N ALA A 603 -9.44 3.69 -8.56
CA ALA A 603 -8.48 2.76 -9.17
C ALA A 603 -7.56 2.12 -8.12
N ALA A 604 -7.09 2.89 -7.14
CA ALA A 604 -6.25 2.43 -6.04
C ALA A 604 -6.99 1.38 -5.17
N ALA A 605 -8.26 1.57 -4.85
CA ALA A 605 -9.05 0.61 -4.07
C ALA A 605 -9.18 -0.76 -4.79
N VAL A 606 -9.44 -0.73 -6.10
CA VAL A 606 -9.48 -1.95 -6.94
C VAL A 606 -8.11 -2.61 -6.99
N ARG A 607 -7.06 -1.85 -7.33
CA ARG A 607 -5.67 -2.33 -7.41
C ARG A 607 -5.21 -2.97 -6.10
N ASN A 608 -5.50 -2.34 -4.97
CA ASN A 608 -5.17 -2.84 -3.65
C ASN A 608 -5.89 -4.16 -3.34
N SER A 609 -7.15 -4.30 -3.73
CA SER A 609 -7.90 -5.55 -3.54
C SER A 609 -7.38 -6.69 -4.42
N LEU A 610 -6.90 -6.37 -5.65
CA LEU A 610 -6.23 -7.33 -6.53
C LEU A 610 -4.88 -7.78 -5.97
N ARG A 611 -4.11 -6.85 -5.39
CA ARG A 611 -2.84 -7.14 -4.72
C ARG A 611 -3.04 -8.14 -3.57
N ASP A 612 -4.07 -7.93 -2.76
CA ASP A 612 -4.41 -8.85 -1.67
C ASP A 612 -4.75 -10.24 -2.19
N LEU A 613 -5.52 -10.32 -3.27
CA LEU A 613 -5.91 -11.60 -3.86
C LEU A 613 -4.69 -12.40 -4.35
N VAL A 614 -3.75 -11.75 -5.05
CA VAL A 614 -2.55 -12.46 -5.55
C VAL A 614 -1.62 -12.90 -4.41
N GLU A 615 -1.49 -12.10 -3.35
CA GLU A 615 -0.72 -12.45 -2.14
C GLU A 615 -1.33 -13.68 -1.42
N VAL A 616 -2.66 -13.73 -1.24
CA VAL A 616 -3.29 -14.89 -0.60
C VAL A 616 -3.16 -16.15 -1.45
N HIS A 617 -3.13 -16.07 -2.78
CA HIS A 617 -2.85 -17.23 -3.63
C HIS A 617 -1.41 -17.73 -3.45
N ALA A 618 -0.43 -16.83 -3.36
CA ALA A 618 0.96 -17.20 -3.08
C ALA A 618 1.08 -17.91 -1.72
N MET A 619 0.50 -17.33 -0.67
CA MET A 619 0.49 -17.92 0.67
C MET A 619 -0.25 -19.27 0.69
N ASN A 620 -1.42 -19.36 0.05
CA ASN A 620 -2.24 -20.58 0.00
C ASN A 620 -1.50 -21.73 -0.69
N LEU A 621 -0.73 -21.44 -1.74
CA LEU A 621 0.10 -22.43 -2.44
C LEU A 621 1.18 -23.02 -1.51
N LEU A 622 1.83 -22.18 -0.71
CA LEU A 622 2.87 -22.59 0.24
C LEU A 622 2.28 -23.37 1.44
N VAL A 623 1.30 -22.78 2.12
CA VAL A 623 0.61 -23.41 3.28
C VAL A 623 -0.09 -24.71 2.85
N GLY A 624 -0.66 -24.77 1.65
CA GLY A 624 -1.29 -25.96 1.07
C GLY A 624 -0.30 -27.09 0.72
N GLY A 625 1.00 -26.84 0.83
CA GLY A 625 2.05 -27.80 0.51
C GLY A 625 2.16 -28.12 -0.98
N SER A 626 1.65 -27.23 -1.85
CA SER A 626 1.79 -27.38 -3.32
C SER A 626 3.24 -27.14 -3.76
N ALA A 627 3.98 -26.31 -3.01
CA ALA A 627 5.40 -26.04 -3.23
C ALA A 627 6.29 -26.50 -2.08
N VAL A 628 7.57 -26.69 -2.39
CA VAL A 628 8.64 -26.85 -1.39
C VAL A 628 8.60 -25.65 -0.44
N ARG A 629 8.51 -25.97 0.86
CA ARG A 629 8.39 -25.01 1.96
C ARG A 629 9.72 -24.62 2.61
N VAL A 630 10.81 -25.31 2.31
CA VAL A 630 12.15 -24.96 2.80
C VAL A 630 12.92 -24.39 1.61
N ARG A 631 13.14 -23.07 1.65
CA ARG A 631 13.83 -22.31 0.60
C ARG A 631 14.75 -21.28 1.23
N ASP A 632 15.59 -20.70 0.40
CA ASP A 632 16.37 -19.53 0.80
C ASP A 632 15.44 -18.37 1.12
N ASN A 633 15.81 -17.58 2.13
CA ASN A 633 14.96 -16.50 2.64
C ASN A 633 14.65 -15.46 1.56
N GLU A 634 15.64 -15.19 0.71
CA GLU A 634 15.61 -14.26 -0.40
C GLU A 634 14.54 -14.68 -1.42
N GLU A 635 14.37 -15.98 -1.70
CA GLU A 635 13.36 -16.44 -2.66
C GLU A 635 11.93 -16.09 -2.24
N TYR A 636 11.63 -16.08 -0.93
CA TYR A 636 10.32 -15.65 -0.44
C TYR A 636 10.10 -14.15 -0.62
N THR A 637 11.10 -13.35 -0.27
CA THR A 637 11.03 -11.89 -0.40
C THR A 637 10.97 -11.47 -1.87
N GLU A 638 11.74 -12.14 -2.73
CA GLU A 638 11.67 -11.96 -4.18
C GLU A 638 10.32 -12.37 -4.74
N LEU A 639 9.70 -13.46 -4.26
CA LEU A 639 8.36 -13.86 -4.68
C LEU A 639 7.37 -12.72 -4.41
N GLY A 640 7.30 -12.23 -3.16
CA GLY A 640 6.42 -11.13 -2.78
C GLY A 640 6.64 -9.86 -3.61
N GLY A 641 7.91 -9.54 -3.88
CA GLY A 641 8.30 -8.39 -4.69
C GLY A 641 8.00 -8.57 -6.18
N ARG A 642 7.94 -9.81 -6.69
CA ARG A 642 7.62 -10.14 -8.09
C ARG A 642 6.12 -10.26 -8.38
N LEU A 643 5.28 -10.42 -7.35
CA LEU A 643 3.83 -10.39 -7.55
C LEU A 643 3.39 -9.02 -8.14
N PRO A 644 2.34 -9.00 -8.99
CA PRO A 644 1.78 -7.76 -9.53
C PRO A 644 1.27 -6.80 -8.45
N PHE A 645 1.05 -5.54 -8.86
CA PHE A 645 0.42 -4.47 -8.09
C PHE A 645 1.25 -3.93 -6.92
N LEU A 646 2.59 -3.89 -7.06
CA LEU A 646 3.49 -3.45 -6.00
C LEU A 646 3.54 -1.91 -5.83
N LYS A 647 3.66 -1.17 -6.93
CA LYS A 647 3.79 0.30 -6.93
C LYS A 647 2.45 0.95 -7.30
N GLU A 648 1.89 1.79 -6.45
CA GLU A 648 0.71 2.59 -6.82
C GLU A 648 1.12 3.75 -7.75
N PRO A 649 0.45 3.95 -8.90
CA PRO A 649 0.65 5.13 -9.74
C PRO A 649 0.28 6.43 -9.03
N ASP A 650 0.77 7.55 -9.52
CA ASP A 650 0.33 8.90 -9.13
C ASP A 650 -0.63 9.48 -10.19
N VAL A 651 -1.31 10.59 -9.89
CA VAL A 651 -2.21 11.24 -10.87
C VAL A 651 -1.50 12.06 -11.96
N GLY A 652 -0.18 12.26 -11.87
CA GLY A 652 0.56 13.22 -12.70
C GLY A 652 0.40 12.98 -14.20
N LEU A 653 0.43 11.72 -14.64
CA LEU A 653 0.24 11.36 -16.05
C LEU A 653 -1.16 11.78 -16.53
N ALA A 654 -2.18 11.54 -15.71
CA ALA A 654 -3.55 11.94 -16.01
C ALA A 654 -3.71 13.46 -16.04
N LEU A 655 -3.04 14.20 -15.16
CA LEU A 655 -3.06 15.66 -15.16
C LEU A 655 -2.46 16.22 -16.46
N VAL A 656 -1.31 15.71 -16.90
CA VAL A 656 -0.68 16.11 -18.18
C VAL A 656 -1.60 15.80 -19.36
N VAL A 657 -2.11 14.57 -19.44
CA VAL A 657 -3.01 14.13 -20.53
C VAL A 657 -4.27 14.97 -20.57
N LYS A 658 -4.90 15.20 -19.42
CA LYS A 658 -6.09 16.04 -19.32
C LYS A 658 -5.83 17.46 -19.80
N SER A 659 -4.77 18.09 -19.27
CA SER A 659 -4.36 19.44 -19.64
C SER A 659 -4.11 19.55 -21.14
N TYR A 660 -3.41 18.57 -21.72
CA TYR A 660 -3.11 18.53 -23.15
C TYR A 660 -4.39 18.43 -24.00
N LEU A 661 -5.31 17.54 -23.63
CA LEU A 661 -6.55 17.36 -24.38
C LEU A 661 -7.52 18.55 -24.22
N ASP A 662 -7.63 19.14 -23.02
CA ASP A 662 -8.41 20.37 -22.80
C ASP A 662 -7.89 21.50 -23.73
N GLU A 663 -6.57 21.62 -23.89
CA GLU A 663 -5.98 22.59 -24.83
C GLU A 663 -6.29 22.25 -26.30
N LEU A 664 -6.28 20.97 -26.70
CA LEU A 664 -6.69 20.56 -28.07
C LEU A 664 -8.18 20.78 -28.36
N CYS A 665 -9.03 20.92 -27.34
CA CYS A 665 -10.43 21.32 -27.49
C CYS A 665 -10.59 22.79 -27.90
N GLN A 666 -9.55 23.60 -27.80
CA GLN A 666 -9.58 25.00 -28.19
C GLN A 666 -9.13 25.26 -29.62
N PRO A 667 -9.55 26.41 -30.18
CA PRO A 667 -8.99 26.88 -31.44
C PRO A 667 -7.47 27.13 -31.29
N PRO A 668 -6.66 26.85 -32.34
CA PRO A 668 -5.19 26.90 -32.27
C PRO A 668 -4.63 28.20 -31.68
N GLU A 669 -5.27 29.34 -31.92
CA GLU A 669 -4.79 30.66 -31.47
C GLU A 669 -4.94 30.88 -29.95
N ARG A 670 -5.76 30.06 -29.28
CA ARG A 670 -5.98 30.11 -27.83
C ARG A 670 -5.25 28.99 -27.07
N ARG A 671 -4.54 28.12 -27.79
CA ARG A 671 -3.83 27.01 -27.17
C ARG A 671 -2.61 27.51 -26.41
N THR A 672 -2.47 27.04 -25.18
CA THR A 672 -1.28 27.21 -24.35
C THR A 672 -0.46 25.94 -24.40
N ASP A 673 0.86 26.07 -24.51
CA ASP A 673 1.76 24.94 -24.39
C ASP A 673 1.77 24.42 -22.95
N VAL A 674 1.21 23.23 -22.75
CA VAL A 674 1.10 22.58 -21.44
C VAL A 674 2.45 22.33 -20.79
N ARG A 675 3.54 22.28 -21.57
CA ARG A 675 4.91 22.14 -21.02
C ARG A 675 5.27 23.26 -20.06
N LYS A 676 4.64 24.44 -20.20
CA LYS A 676 4.84 25.58 -19.30
C LYS A 676 4.21 25.37 -17.90
N TRP A 677 3.30 24.42 -17.76
CA TRP A 677 2.62 24.12 -16.49
C TRP A 677 3.30 23.02 -15.68
N PHE A 678 4.09 22.17 -16.35
CA PHE A 678 4.78 21.02 -15.75
C PHE A 678 6.30 21.17 -15.92
N ILE A 679 6.86 22.26 -15.39
CA ILE A 679 8.26 22.68 -15.61
C ILE A 679 9.33 21.70 -15.11
N HIS A 680 8.96 20.78 -14.21
CA HIS A 680 9.83 19.77 -13.61
C HIS A 680 9.52 18.35 -14.10
N ALA A 681 8.68 18.20 -15.12
CA ALA A 681 8.51 16.96 -15.84
C ALA A 681 9.80 16.58 -16.58
N GLU A 682 10.15 15.30 -16.61
CA GLU A 682 11.36 14.84 -17.30
C GLU A 682 11.13 14.67 -18.81
N ASP A 683 9.95 14.19 -19.21
CA ASP A 683 9.64 13.82 -20.59
C ASP A 683 8.12 13.85 -20.86
N ILE A 684 7.58 15.06 -21.07
CA ILE A 684 6.13 15.27 -21.29
C ILE A 684 5.66 14.57 -22.56
N ASP A 685 6.42 14.68 -23.64
CA ASP A 685 6.05 14.11 -24.94
C ASP A 685 6.08 12.57 -24.89
N GLY A 686 7.09 11.98 -24.23
CA GLY A 686 7.15 10.55 -23.98
C GLY A 686 6.04 10.07 -23.03
N ASP A 687 5.67 10.85 -22.02
CA ASP A 687 4.56 10.51 -21.12
C ASP A 687 3.21 10.52 -21.85
N ILE A 688 2.98 11.53 -22.68
CA ILE A 688 1.81 11.60 -23.56
C ILE A 688 1.78 10.40 -24.53
N ASP A 689 2.90 10.07 -25.16
CA ASP A 689 3.02 8.88 -26.04
C ASP A 689 2.74 7.57 -25.28
N ARG A 690 3.23 7.42 -24.04
CA ARG A 690 2.91 6.28 -23.18
C ARG A 690 1.42 6.19 -22.88
N ALA A 691 0.74 7.32 -22.63
CA ALA A 691 -0.70 7.34 -22.43
C ALA A 691 -1.47 6.88 -23.68
N TRP A 692 -1.04 7.28 -24.87
CA TRP A 692 -1.65 6.81 -26.12
C TRP A 692 -1.44 5.32 -26.36
N LYS A 693 -0.25 4.80 -26.07
CA LYS A 693 0.01 3.37 -26.16
C LYS A 693 -0.84 2.55 -25.18
N LEU A 694 -1.05 3.06 -23.97
CA LEU A 694 -1.96 2.46 -22.99
C LEU A 694 -3.42 2.48 -23.49
N TRP A 695 -3.87 3.63 -24.00
CA TRP A 695 -5.20 3.78 -24.60
C TRP A 695 -5.42 2.80 -25.75
N ASP A 696 -4.49 2.76 -26.71
CA ASP A 696 -4.54 1.89 -27.88
C ASP A 696 -4.67 0.41 -27.47
N ALA A 697 -3.92 -0.01 -26.45
CA ALA A 697 -3.97 -1.38 -25.93
C ALA A 697 -5.34 -1.71 -25.31
N ILE A 698 -5.86 -0.84 -24.45
CA ILE A 698 -7.15 -1.04 -23.78
C ILE A 698 -8.29 -1.03 -24.81
N ASN A 699 -8.31 -0.06 -25.72
CA ASN A 699 -9.31 0.03 -26.77
C ASN A 699 -9.30 -1.23 -27.65
N ALA A 700 -8.12 -1.70 -28.09
CA ALA A 700 -8.02 -2.92 -28.89
C ALA A 700 -8.64 -4.15 -28.21
N GLY A 701 -8.42 -4.32 -26.90
CA GLY A 701 -9.04 -5.41 -26.16
C GLY A 701 -10.54 -5.25 -25.94
N ILE A 702 -11.03 -4.02 -25.76
CA ILE A 702 -12.48 -3.70 -25.67
C ILE A 702 -13.18 -4.01 -27.00
N GLN A 703 -12.58 -3.61 -28.13
CA GLN A 703 -13.15 -3.88 -29.46
C GLN A 703 -13.12 -5.39 -29.79
N ALA A 704 -12.11 -6.11 -29.32
CA ALA A 704 -12.00 -7.56 -29.50
C ALA A 704 -12.87 -8.38 -28.52
N ALA A 705 -13.49 -7.76 -27.52
CA ALA A 705 -14.27 -8.47 -26.52
C ALA A 705 -15.51 -9.15 -27.12
N ASP A 706 -16.06 -10.14 -26.43
CA ASP A 706 -17.34 -10.75 -26.80
C ASP A 706 -18.53 -9.85 -26.39
N GLY A 707 -19.59 -9.80 -27.22
CA GLY A 707 -20.74 -8.91 -27.01
C GLY A 707 -21.48 -9.16 -25.69
N ALA A 708 -21.37 -10.38 -25.15
CA ALA A 708 -21.98 -10.77 -23.89
C ALA A 708 -21.25 -10.21 -22.66
N ILE A 709 -19.95 -9.86 -22.78
CA ILE A 709 -19.16 -9.33 -21.65
C ILE A 709 -18.94 -7.82 -21.73
N VAL A 710 -18.88 -7.27 -22.95
CA VAL A 710 -18.76 -5.83 -23.19
C VAL A 710 -19.81 -5.46 -24.22
N GLY A 711 -20.84 -4.74 -23.75
CA GLY A 711 -21.98 -4.33 -24.58
C GLY A 711 -21.62 -3.26 -25.62
N PRO A 712 -22.52 -3.05 -26.62
CA PRO A 712 -22.28 -2.12 -27.72
C PRO A 712 -22.04 -0.68 -27.24
N GLU A 713 -22.82 -0.20 -26.26
CA GLU A 713 -22.66 1.15 -25.71
C GLU A 713 -21.22 1.46 -25.26
N THR A 714 -20.58 0.50 -24.60
CA THR A 714 -19.19 0.66 -24.12
C THR A 714 -18.20 0.65 -25.28
N ARG A 715 -18.38 -0.24 -26.27
CA ARG A 715 -17.50 -0.29 -27.45
C ARG A 715 -17.60 0.98 -28.27
N ASP A 716 -18.83 1.43 -28.52
CA ASP A 716 -19.13 2.63 -29.27
C ASP A 716 -18.52 3.86 -28.56
N ALA A 717 -18.65 3.94 -27.23
CA ALA A 717 -18.04 5.03 -26.46
C ALA A 717 -16.51 5.08 -26.60
N PHE A 718 -15.83 3.92 -26.57
CA PHE A 718 -14.39 3.84 -26.77
C PHE A 718 -13.97 4.11 -28.23
N GLU A 719 -14.74 3.61 -29.21
CA GLU A 719 -14.49 3.86 -30.63
C GLU A 719 -14.67 5.35 -31.00
N VAL A 720 -15.71 5.99 -30.46
CA VAL A 720 -15.96 7.43 -30.61
C VAL A 720 -14.83 8.24 -29.98
N ALA A 721 -14.42 7.91 -28.76
CA ALA A 721 -13.32 8.59 -28.09
C ALA A 721 -11.98 8.38 -28.83
N ASP A 722 -11.74 7.19 -29.39
CA ASP A 722 -10.55 6.88 -30.18
C ASP A 722 -10.51 7.68 -31.48
N SER A 723 -11.59 7.64 -32.27
CA SER A 723 -11.72 8.41 -33.51
C SER A 723 -11.54 9.90 -33.26
N TRP A 724 -12.12 10.41 -32.17
CA TRP A 724 -11.94 11.78 -31.71
C TRP A 724 -10.48 12.10 -31.36
N LEU A 725 -9.82 11.22 -30.59
CA LEU A 725 -8.43 11.39 -30.19
C LEU A 725 -7.50 11.44 -31.41
N GLN A 726 -7.68 10.53 -32.38
CA GLN A 726 -6.90 10.52 -33.62
C GLN A 726 -7.08 11.83 -34.42
N ALA A 727 -8.31 12.32 -34.54
CA ALA A 727 -8.60 13.59 -35.21
C ALA A 727 -7.96 14.80 -34.50
N LYS A 728 -8.02 14.83 -33.16
CA LYS A 728 -7.37 15.87 -32.35
C LYS A 728 -5.85 15.85 -32.47
N ARG A 729 -5.24 14.66 -32.53
CA ARG A 729 -3.79 14.51 -32.74
C ARG A 729 -3.36 14.97 -34.14
N ALA A 730 -4.12 14.60 -35.18
CA ALA A 730 -3.84 15.03 -36.55
C ALA A 730 -3.96 16.55 -36.73
N SER A 731 -4.93 17.19 -36.07
CA SER A 731 -5.12 18.66 -36.07
C SER A 731 -4.27 19.40 -35.02
N GLY A 732 -3.55 18.66 -34.17
CA GLY A 732 -2.69 19.17 -33.11
C GLY A 732 -1.23 19.37 -33.53
N VAL A 733 -0.84 18.91 -34.73
CA VAL A 733 0.49 19.18 -35.30
C VAL A 733 0.57 20.67 -35.64
N PRO A 734 1.52 21.44 -35.10
CA PRO A 734 1.71 22.82 -35.51
C PRO A 734 2.02 22.85 -37.02
N ASN A 735 1.26 23.64 -37.77
CA ASN A 735 1.61 23.98 -39.14
C ASN A 735 3.03 24.58 -39.15
N GLY A 736 3.99 23.82 -39.67
CA GLY A 736 5.22 24.29 -40.30
C GLY A 736 6.16 25.17 -39.48
N THR A 737 7.25 24.57 -38.99
CA THR A 737 8.58 25.13 -39.23
C THR A 737 8.85 25.11 -40.75
N ASN A 738 8.30 26.06 -41.48
CA ASN A 738 8.75 26.40 -42.82
C ASN A 738 9.26 27.83 -42.81
N GLY A 739 10.56 27.97 -43.01
CA GLY A 739 11.25 29.23 -43.25
C GLY A 739 12.30 29.52 -42.19
N VAL A 740 13.53 29.04 -42.40
CA VAL A 740 14.66 29.85 -42.86
C VAL A 740 15.66 28.90 -43.55
N GLU A 741 16.08 29.26 -44.76
CA GLU A 741 17.20 28.68 -45.53
C GLU A 741 18.55 28.84 -44.82
#